data_AF-A0A1S3JA84-F1
#
_entry.id   AF-A0A1S3JA84-F1
#
_cell.length_a   1.000
_cell.length_b   1.000
_cell.length_c   1.000
_cell.angle_alpha   90.00
_cell.angle_beta   90.00
_cell.angle_gamma   90.00
#
_symmetry.space_group_name_H-M   'P 1'
#
loop_
_entity.id
_entity.type
_entity.pdbx_description
1 polymer ?
#
loop_
_entity_poly.entity_id
_entity_poly.type
_entity_poly.pdbx_seq_one_letter_code
_entity_poly.pdbx_strand_id
1 'polypeptide(L)'
;MLTVCLCVLSFGLLVNCNIDVPDNSGKEFIIAFMDNTFINNDSLNVFLTTDFPSPVQVHITAHSSYLHHLPQSNKTVSVRRGSITRVNIPDIFAMKDTNRSFKGIRLSADKEFIVYGSNAEPYSLDAFVALPVDILGQEYIAGSYSDCSSNFPALVGLVGVHNNTHIEITPANGTDIIVMGNPVNYKTQITLNRLETIQIASTSDITGTRINSSKPLAVMSGNKCAKVPCGHLFSCDHLVEQMYPVDRWGYTYTVVPSAYRQSGDTVRVVGSTDDTVVDITGISRLILHRSEFYEFNVSKNAPVYVNASKPIMVLQFTQSQDTDGQHSDPYMMSVPAIEQFSTSYTIATANLPDKVYKNFVNIVIKSSSKEGLRVDGAALNGVTWLAIPGTDFTAAQLNITEGTHRIEHISPIQTFSVFSYGFAESVSYGYPGGLRLANLDMTKCVPNTGQPADGVDNDCDMKIDEELFNGIDDDDDGVIDEDLSSLPPEVDFPKDAVIVSGNASVILYLMGQLSSPNVTSSERCTVYSNVTVNYTDSTNDNGCGVDIKRTWLVQDGCGNIVRSVQTILVYNSWQALRAHPGQNCTGMVEVVGCNDTADAAGQCTTAPCQGSQGLFMLAGGLGCYCARSLDNAWCLQVQKRSHPGVKGMEVLTVCFCVLSFGLLVNCNIDVPDNSGKEFIIAFMDNTFINNDSLNVFLTTDFPSPVQVHITAHSSYLHHLPQSNKTVSVRRGSITRVNIPDIFAMKDTNRSFKGVRLSADKEFIVYGSNAEPYSLDAFVALPVDILGQEYIAGSYSDCSSNFPALVGLVGVHNNTHIEITPANGTDIIVMGNPVNYKTQITLNRLETIQIASTSDITGTRINSSKPLAVMSGNKCAKVPCGHSFSCDHLVEYMYPVDRWGYTFTVVPSAYRQSGDIIRVVGSTDDTVVDITGVSRLILNRSGFYEFNVSKNVPVFVNASKPIMVLQFTQSQDTDGLDSDPYMMVVPAIEQFSTSYTIATANLPDKVYKNFVNIVIKSSSKEGLRVDGAALNGVTWLAIPRTDFTAAQLNITAGTHRIEHISPIQTFSVFSYGFAKYVSYGYPGGLRLANLDMG
;
A
#
# COMPACT_ATOMS: atom_id res chain seq x y z
N MET A 1 -44.94 -32.76 8.61
CA MET A 1 -44.68 -33.78 7.57
C MET A 1 -43.17 -33.82 7.39
N LEU A 2 -42.57 -35.01 7.46
CA LEU A 2 -41.13 -35.19 7.43
C LEU A 2 -40.60 -34.78 6.04
N THR A 3 -39.80 -33.72 5.97
CA THR A 3 -39.08 -33.34 4.75
C THR A 3 -37.63 -33.11 5.14
N VAL A 4 -36.78 -34.03 4.68
CA VAL A 4 -35.33 -34.04 4.87
C VAL A 4 -34.73 -33.18 3.75
N CYS A 5 -33.94 -32.17 4.10
CA CYS A 5 -33.16 -31.37 3.17
C CYS A 5 -31.67 -31.57 3.48
N LEU A 6 -30.92 -32.12 2.53
CA LEU A 6 -29.46 -32.31 2.59
C LEU A 6 -28.78 -31.01 2.11
N CYS A 7 -27.98 -30.36 2.96
CA CYS A 7 -27.03 -29.33 2.54
C CYS A 7 -25.60 -29.87 2.70
N VAL A 8 -24.79 -29.78 1.64
CA VAL A 8 -23.36 -30.12 1.61
C VAL A 8 -22.58 -28.84 1.94
N LEU A 9 -21.73 -28.87 2.97
CA LEU A 9 -20.84 -27.78 3.37
C LEU A 9 -19.44 -28.02 2.79
N SER A 10 -18.96 -27.14 1.91
CA SER A 10 -17.56 -27.05 1.48
C SER A 10 -16.92 -25.79 2.07
N PHE A 11 -15.82 -25.95 2.80
CA PHE A 11 -14.98 -24.86 3.31
C PHE A 11 -13.80 -24.63 2.35
N GLY A 12 -13.68 -23.43 1.78
CA GLY A 12 -12.48 -22.96 1.08
C GLY A 12 -12.01 -21.65 1.72
N LEU A 13 -10.76 -21.62 2.18
CA LEU A 13 -10.05 -20.40 2.62
C LEU A 13 -9.41 -19.76 1.38
N LEU A 14 -9.61 -18.46 1.18
CA LEU A 14 -8.83 -17.65 0.25
C LEU A 14 -8.28 -16.43 1.00
N VAL A 15 -6.97 -16.27 0.94
CA VAL A 15 -6.12 -15.24 1.57
C VAL A 15 -5.68 -14.32 0.44
N ASN A 16 -5.82 -13.00 0.55
CA ASN A 16 -5.11 -12.09 -0.36
C ASN A 16 -4.40 -10.95 0.38
N CYS A 17 -3.10 -10.86 0.13
CA CYS A 17 -2.12 -9.95 0.70
C CYS A 17 -1.76 -8.95 -0.41
N ASN A 18 -1.73 -7.64 -0.16
CA ASN A 18 -1.14 -6.69 -1.12
C ASN A 18 0.38 -6.92 -1.16
N ILE A 19 0.76 -7.83 -2.04
CA ILE A 19 2.10 -8.13 -2.49
C ILE A 19 2.37 -7.11 -3.62
N ASP A 20 3.54 -6.47 -3.64
CA ASP A 20 3.96 -5.69 -4.82
C ASP A 20 3.87 -6.64 -6.03
N VAL A 21 3.21 -6.22 -7.11
CA VAL A 21 2.97 -7.07 -8.30
C VAL A 21 4.32 -7.64 -8.73
N PRO A 22 4.46 -8.97 -8.85
CA PRO A 22 5.70 -9.53 -9.35
C PRO A 22 6.02 -8.89 -10.71
N ASP A 23 7.19 -8.29 -10.84
CA ASP A 23 7.79 -7.85 -12.09
C ASP A 23 9.28 -7.45 -11.87
N ASN A 24 9.91 -6.81 -12.86
CA ASN A 24 11.28 -6.32 -12.75
C ASN A 24 11.39 -4.85 -12.28
N SER A 25 10.28 -4.26 -11.85
CA SER A 25 10.18 -2.98 -11.13
C SER A 25 10.23 -3.28 -9.63
N GLY A 26 10.90 -2.46 -8.84
CA GLY A 26 10.91 -2.70 -7.41
C GLY A 26 11.47 -1.56 -6.59
N LYS A 27 11.30 -1.66 -5.27
CA LYS A 27 11.76 -0.65 -4.30
C LYS A 27 13.16 -0.94 -3.76
N GLU A 28 13.61 -2.19 -3.84
CA GLU A 28 14.93 -2.60 -3.36
C GLU A 28 15.57 -3.64 -4.28
N PHE A 29 16.84 -3.42 -4.63
CA PHE A 29 17.67 -4.35 -5.41
C PHE A 29 18.98 -4.61 -4.67
N ILE A 30 19.43 -5.87 -4.71
CA ILE A 30 20.77 -6.26 -4.24
C ILE A 30 21.49 -6.96 -5.40
N ILE A 31 22.54 -6.32 -5.90
CA ILE A 31 23.29 -6.76 -7.09
C ILE A 31 24.78 -6.88 -6.80
N ALA A 32 25.48 -7.59 -7.68
CA ALA A 32 26.94 -7.62 -7.74
C ALA A 32 27.42 -7.80 -9.18
N PHE A 33 28.69 -7.52 -9.43
CA PHE A 33 29.32 -7.67 -10.74
C PHE A 33 30.32 -8.83 -10.69
N MET A 34 30.24 -9.73 -11.67
CA MET A 34 31.18 -10.85 -11.82
C MET A 34 32.54 -10.39 -12.34
N ASP A 35 33.55 -11.26 -12.28
CA ASP A 35 34.89 -10.94 -12.79
C ASP A 35 34.91 -10.85 -14.33
N ASN A 36 35.53 -9.80 -14.87
CA ASN A 36 35.75 -9.56 -16.30
C ASN A 36 37.26 -9.62 -16.65
N THR A 37 37.59 -9.78 -17.92
CA THR A 37 38.85 -10.33 -18.44
C THR A 37 40.04 -9.38 -18.44
N PHE A 38 39.84 -8.07 -18.50
CA PHE A 38 40.91 -7.11 -18.77
C PHE A 38 41.27 -6.28 -17.53
N ILE A 39 42.55 -5.90 -17.41
CA ILE A 39 43.15 -5.38 -16.18
C ILE A 39 43.30 -3.84 -16.31
N ASN A 40 42.70 -3.12 -15.35
CA ASN A 40 42.85 -1.70 -15.02
C ASN A 40 41.87 -0.69 -15.66
N ASN A 41 40.62 -1.03 -15.99
CA ASN A 41 39.60 -0.01 -16.29
C ASN A 41 38.12 -0.46 -16.21
N ASP A 42 37.79 -1.50 -15.44
CA ASP A 42 36.41 -2.01 -15.23
C ASP A 42 35.42 -0.83 -15.01
N SER A 43 34.53 -0.63 -15.99
CA SER A 43 33.41 0.31 -15.91
C SER A 43 32.16 -0.45 -15.52
N LEU A 44 31.94 -0.54 -14.21
CA LEU A 44 30.69 -1.08 -13.69
C LEU A 44 29.63 0.01 -13.80
N ASN A 45 28.52 -0.27 -14.49
CA ASN A 45 27.46 0.70 -14.67
C ASN A 45 26.12 0.14 -14.21
N VAL A 46 25.34 1.02 -13.60
CA VAL A 46 23.93 0.80 -13.34
C VAL A 46 23.14 1.84 -14.12
N PHE A 47 22.16 1.39 -14.90
CA PHE A 47 21.23 2.23 -15.63
C PHE A 47 19.88 2.17 -14.93
N LEU A 48 19.42 3.32 -14.45
CA LEU A 48 18.19 3.45 -13.69
C LEU A 48 17.14 4.16 -14.53
N THR A 49 15.92 3.63 -14.48
CA THR A 49 14.73 4.28 -15.04
C THR A 49 13.52 4.01 -14.15
N THR A 50 12.39 4.63 -14.44
CA THR A 50 11.15 4.46 -13.66
C THR A 50 9.96 4.77 -14.53
N ASP A 51 8.85 4.06 -14.29
CA ASP A 51 7.55 4.40 -14.87
C ASP A 51 6.77 5.40 -14.01
N PHE A 52 7.26 5.73 -12.81
CA PHE A 52 6.63 6.75 -11.97
C PHE A 52 6.69 8.14 -12.62
N PRO A 53 5.57 8.89 -12.64
CA PRO A 53 5.50 10.20 -13.28
C PRO A 53 6.33 11.26 -12.54
N SER A 54 6.56 11.07 -11.24
CA SER A 54 7.39 11.96 -10.42
C SER A 54 8.82 11.42 -10.29
N PRO A 55 9.84 12.28 -10.16
CA PRO A 55 11.21 11.83 -9.95
C PRO A 55 11.34 10.95 -8.70
N VAL A 56 11.99 9.80 -8.84
CA VAL A 56 12.27 8.84 -7.75
C VAL A 56 13.69 9.08 -7.23
N GLN A 57 13.88 9.09 -5.92
CA GLN A 57 15.20 9.23 -5.30
C GLN A 57 15.77 7.87 -4.92
N VAL A 58 16.71 7.39 -5.73
CA VAL A 58 17.35 6.10 -5.50
C VAL A 58 18.59 6.29 -4.63
N HIS A 59 18.63 5.57 -3.51
CA HIS A 59 19.74 5.54 -2.58
C HIS A 59 20.62 4.33 -2.87
N ILE A 60 21.90 4.57 -3.14
CA ILE A 60 22.89 3.51 -3.44
C ILE A 60 23.82 3.38 -2.24
N THR A 61 23.83 2.19 -1.66
CA THR A 61 24.59 1.87 -0.45
C THR A 61 25.37 0.58 -0.62
N ALA A 62 26.36 0.39 0.24
CA ALA A 62 27.17 -0.82 0.33
C ALA A 62 27.47 -1.12 1.79
N HIS A 63 28.06 -2.27 2.07
CA HIS A 63 28.53 -2.61 3.41
C HIS A 63 29.49 -1.53 3.94
N SER A 64 29.50 -1.29 5.26
CA SER A 64 30.25 -0.20 5.91
C SER A 64 31.75 -0.21 5.57
N SER A 65 32.35 -1.39 5.39
CA SER A 65 33.76 -1.52 5.01
C SER A 65 34.06 -1.11 3.56
N TYR A 66 33.06 -1.06 2.67
CA TYR A 66 33.21 -0.66 1.27
C TYR A 66 32.50 0.66 0.93
N LEU A 67 31.62 1.16 1.81
CA LEU A 67 30.81 2.37 1.58
C LEU A 67 31.63 3.63 1.26
N HIS A 68 32.85 3.73 1.78
CA HIS A 68 33.76 4.85 1.54
C HIS A 68 34.34 4.89 0.11
N HIS A 69 34.27 3.77 -0.62
CA HIS A 69 34.65 3.73 -2.03
C HIS A 69 33.55 4.28 -2.95
N LEU A 70 32.29 4.33 -2.50
CA LEU A 70 31.21 4.93 -3.29
C LEU A 70 31.33 6.47 -3.31
N PRO A 71 31.45 7.10 -4.49
CA PRO A 71 31.48 8.54 -4.62
C PRO A 71 30.22 9.17 -4.00
N GLN A 72 30.37 10.32 -3.36
CA GLN A 72 29.23 11.00 -2.72
C GLN A 72 28.12 11.35 -3.73
N SER A 73 28.48 11.63 -4.99
CA SER A 73 27.55 11.86 -6.10
C SER A 73 26.66 10.66 -6.43
N ASN A 74 27.08 9.44 -6.08
CA ASN A 74 26.38 8.22 -6.44
C ASN A 74 25.46 7.73 -5.32
N LYS A 75 25.64 8.21 -4.08
CA LYS A 75 24.87 7.69 -2.93
C LYS A 75 23.38 8.01 -3.01
N THR A 76 23.02 9.10 -3.68
CA THR A 76 21.62 9.44 -3.94
C THR A 76 21.52 10.02 -5.34
N VAL A 77 20.69 9.42 -6.18
CA VAL A 77 20.48 9.83 -7.57
C VAL A 77 19.00 10.00 -7.86
N SER A 78 18.67 11.06 -8.60
CA SER A 78 17.30 11.31 -9.05
C SER A 78 17.07 10.61 -10.38
N VAL A 79 16.07 9.74 -10.41
CA VAL A 79 15.64 8.99 -11.59
C VAL A 79 14.33 9.57 -12.10
N ARG A 80 14.22 9.80 -13.41
CA ARG A 80 13.03 10.40 -14.03
C ARG A 80 12.53 9.54 -15.16
N ARG A 81 11.20 9.42 -15.25
CA ARG A 81 10.54 8.77 -16.39
C ARG A 81 10.97 9.36 -17.72
N GLY A 82 11.18 8.49 -18.71
CA GLY A 82 11.61 8.86 -20.05
C GLY A 82 13.08 9.29 -20.16
N SER A 83 13.88 9.05 -19.12
CA SER A 83 15.32 9.30 -19.15
C SER A 83 16.10 8.16 -18.48
N ILE A 84 17.33 7.96 -18.94
CA ILE A 84 18.29 7.04 -18.32
C ILE A 84 19.12 7.83 -17.32
N THR A 85 19.10 7.40 -16.06
CA THR A 85 20.08 7.82 -15.06
C THR A 85 21.17 6.76 -14.97
N ARG A 86 22.33 7.02 -15.60
CA ARG A 86 23.50 6.16 -15.49
C ARG A 86 24.31 6.48 -14.24
N VAL A 87 24.70 5.46 -13.49
CA VAL A 87 25.59 5.56 -12.33
C VAL A 87 26.82 4.69 -12.56
N ASN A 88 28.00 5.31 -12.48
CA ASN A 88 29.28 4.61 -12.59
C ASN A 88 29.69 4.07 -11.22
N ILE A 89 29.70 2.74 -11.07
CA ILE A 89 30.16 2.06 -9.86
C ILE A 89 31.67 1.82 -9.95
N PRO A 90 32.44 2.08 -8.88
CA PRO A 90 33.88 1.81 -8.89
C PRO A 90 34.20 0.31 -9.05
N ASP A 91 35.24 0.01 -9.83
CA ASP A 91 35.77 -1.34 -10.13
C ASP A 91 36.02 -2.23 -8.89
N ILE A 92 36.31 -1.64 -7.74
CA ILE A 92 36.53 -2.39 -6.48
C ILE A 92 35.32 -3.25 -6.08
N PHE A 93 34.12 -2.92 -6.57
CA PHE A 93 32.88 -3.69 -6.37
C PHE A 93 32.74 -4.90 -7.30
N ALA A 94 33.61 -5.10 -8.30
CA ALA A 94 33.64 -6.32 -9.11
C ALA A 94 34.20 -7.49 -8.28
N MET A 95 33.50 -8.62 -8.25
CA MET A 95 34.04 -9.85 -7.66
C MET A 95 35.32 -10.26 -8.39
N LYS A 96 36.30 -10.77 -7.63
CA LYS A 96 37.57 -11.26 -8.18
C LYS A 96 37.87 -12.62 -7.57
N ASP A 97 38.36 -13.53 -8.41
CA ASP A 97 38.62 -14.93 -8.08
C ASP A 97 37.39 -15.63 -7.47
N THR A 98 37.60 -16.49 -6.48
CA THR A 98 36.54 -17.17 -5.72
C THR A 98 36.49 -16.76 -4.25
N ASN A 99 36.96 -15.54 -3.94
CA ASN A 99 37.06 -15.04 -2.58
C ASN A 99 35.73 -14.48 -2.07
N ARG A 100 35.48 -14.67 -0.78
CA ARG A 100 34.32 -14.06 -0.12
C ARG A 100 34.64 -12.60 0.25
N SER A 101 33.74 -11.67 -0.07
CA SER A 101 33.97 -10.23 0.15
C SER A 101 32.66 -9.43 0.25
N PHE A 102 32.70 -8.20 0.74
CA PHE A 102 31.50 -7.35 0.85
C PHE A 102 31.34 -6.44 -0.37
N LYS A 103 31.14 -7.05 -1.54
CA LYS A 103 31.01 -6.32 -2.80
C LYS A 103 29.57 -6.15 -3.29
N GLY A 104 28.59 -6.61 -2.51
CA GLY A 104 27.17 -6.42 -2.81
C GLY A 104 26.78 -4.94 -2.69
N ILE A 105 25.97 -4.47 -3.64
CA ILE A 105 25.45 -3.11 -3.69
C ILE A 105 23.94 -3.18 -3.49
N ARG A 106 23.43 -2.30 -2.62
CA ARG A 106 22.00 -2.13 -2.40
C ARG A 106 21.52 -0.84 -3.03
N LEU A 107 20.50 -0.92 -3.87
CA LEU A 107 19.77 0.23 -4.40
C LEU A 107 18.37 0.22 -3.79
N SER A 108 17.93 1.36 -3.24
CA SER A 108 16.60 1.44 -2.59
C SER A 108 15.93 2.79 -2.76
N ALA A 109 14.60 2.80 -2.90
CA ALA A 109 13.77 3.99 -2.99
C ALA A 109 12.40 3.80 -2.30
N ASP A 110 11.64 4.88 -2.17
CA ASP A 110 10.26 4.87 -1.65
C ASP A 110 9.21 4.49 -2.70
N LYS A 111 9.59 4.56 -3.98
CA LYS A 111 8.80 4.21 -5.16
C LYS A 111 9.60 3.27 -6.04
N GLU A 112 8.91 2.50 -6.87
CA GLU A 112 9.58 1.52 -7.70
C GLU A 112 10.37 2.16 -8.84
N PHE A 113 11.46 1.49 -9.17
CA PHE A 113 12.34 1.83 -10.27
C PHE A 113 12.87 0.54 -10.88
N ILE A 114 13.40 0.65 -12.09
CA ILE A 114 13.94 -0.47 -12.85
C ILE A 114 15.45 -0.31 -12.91
N VAL A 115 16.16 -1.43 -12.80
CA VAL A 115 17.62 -1.48 -12.71
C VAL A 115 18.16 -2.41 -13.80
N TYR A 116 19.03 -1.86 -14.65
CA TYR A 116 19.86 -2.64 -15.57
C TYR A 116 21.32 -2.51 -15.15
N GLY A 117 22.04 -3.63 -15.07
CA GLY A 117 23.46 -3.65 -14.78
C GLY A 117 24.26 -3.94 -16.04
N SER A 118 25.45 -3.35 -16.18
CA SER A 118 26.42 -3.78 -17.18
C SER A 118 27.81 -3.86 -16.59
N ASN A 119 28.56 -4.88 -17.00
CA ASN A 119 29.94 -5.07 -16.63
C ASN A 119 30.83 -4.86 -17.85
N ALA A 120 31.53 -3.73 -17.91
CA ALA A 120 32.17 -3.28 -19.14
C ALA A 120 33.67 -3.04 -18.99
N GLU A 121 34.41 -3.47 -20.01
CA GLU A 121 35.82 -3.22 -20.29
C GLU A 121 35.95 -2.80 -21.77
N PRO A 122 37.07 -2.21 -22.22
CA PRO A 122 37.21 -1.69 -23.59
C PRO A 122 36.89 -2.67 -24.73
N TYR A 123 37.03 -3.98 -24.49
CA TYR A 123 36.79 -5.04 -25.47
C TYR A 123 35.99 -6.21 -24.88
N SER A 124 35.21 -5.96 -23.82
CA SER A 124 34.39 -6.99 -23.17
C SER A 124 33.25 -6.36 -22.39
N LEU A 125 32.00 -6.60 -22.77
CA LEU A 125 30.81 -6.07 -22.13
C LEU A 125 29.68 -7.09 -22.23
N ASP A 126 28.91 -7.21 -21.15
CA ASP A 126 27.55 -7.72 -21.22
C ASP A 126 26.68 -7.04 -20.15
N ALA A 127 25.37 -7.14 -20.29
CA ALA A 127 24.39 -6.47 -19.44
C ALA A 127 23.26 -7.40 -19.04
N PHE A 128 22.58 -7.07 -17.94
CA PHE A 128 21.52 -7.90 -17.37
C PHE A 128 20.40 -7.04 -16.81
N VAL A 129 19.20 -7.62 -16.70
CA VAL A 129 18.12 -7.05 -15.89
C VAL A 129 18.35 -7.44 -14.45
N ALA A 130 18.36 -6.46 -13.54
CA ALA A 130 18.43 -6.77 -12.12
C ALA A 130 17.04 -7.13 -11.59
N LEU A 131 16.99 -8.13 -10.71
CA LEU A 131 15.76 -8.55 -10.05
C LEU A 131 15.60 -7.85 -8.69
N PRO A 132 14.41 -7.33 -8.37
CA PRO A 132 14.14 -6.76 -7.07
C PRO A 132 14.05 -7.84 -6.00
N VAL A 133 14.23 -7.45 -4.73
CA VAL A 133 14.41 -8.37 -3.60
C VAL A 133 13.19 -9.27 -3.34
N ASP A 134 11.99 -8.78 -3.64
CA ASP A 134 10.71 -9.49 -3.59
C ASP A 134 10.56 -10.59 -4.66
N ILE A 135 11.34 -10.55 -5.74
CA ILE A 135 11.38 -11.58 -6.78
C ILE A 135 12.36 -12.72 -6.46
N LEU A 136 13.39 -12.44 -5.67
CA LEU A 136 14.47 -13.40 -5.41
C LEU A 136 13.95 -14.66 -4.71
N GLY A 137 14.39 -15.81 -5.21
CA GLY A 137 13.99 -17.12 -4.72
C GLY A 137 15.13 -17.86 -4.02
N GLN A 138 14.92 -19.16 -3.82
CA GLN A 138 15.81 -20.05 -3.06
C GLN A 138 16.42 -21.19 -3.88
N GLU A 139 15.90 -21.47 -5.06
CA GLU A 139 16.37 -22.56 -5.92
C GLU A 139 16.72 -22.03 -7.29
N TYR A 140 17.94 -22.31 -7.74
CA TYR A 140 18.47 -21.89 -9.04
C TYR A 140 19.23 -23.03 -9.70
N ILE A 141 19.20 -23.04 -11.02
CA ILE A 141 20.09 -23.87 -11.85
C ILE A 141 20.89 -22.90 -12.71
N ALA A 142 22.22 -22.93 -12.57
CA ALA A 142 23.10 -22.07 -13.34
C ALA A 142 23.02 -22.43 -14.83
N GLY A 143 23.02 -21.40 -15.68
CA GLY A 143 23.27 -21.56 -17.11
C GLY A 143 24.39 -20.63 -17.54
N SER A 144 25.24 -21.10 -18.44
CA SER A 144 26.45 -20.40 -18.86
C SER A 144 26.83 -20.88 -20.25
N TYR A 145 28.00 -20.47 -20.73
CA TYR A 145 28.71 -21.04 -21.86
C TYR A 145 30.17 -21.25 -21.43
N SER A 146 30.77 -22.39 -21.78
CA SER A 146 32.18 -22.63 -21.47
C SER A 146 33.10 -21.99 -22.50
N ASP A 147 34.25 -21.47 -22.05
CA ASP A 147 35.36 -21.21 -22.97
C ASP A 147 36.00 -22.56 -23.31
N CYS A 148 35.82 -23.01 -24.54
CA CYS A 148 36.40 -24.27 -25.01
C CYS A 148 37.94 -24.29 -25.05
N SER A 149 38.61 -23.15 -24.85
CA SER A 149 40.05 -23.11 -24.64
C SER A 149 40.47 -23.18 -23.16
N SER A 150 39.50 -23.22 -22.23
CA SER A 150 39.65 -23.25 -20.78
C SER A 150 40.59 -22.16 -20.22
N ASN A 151 40.75 -21.05 -20.95
CA ASN A 151 41.56 -19.92 -20.54
C ASN A 151 40.78 -19.04 -19.56
N PHE A 152 39.46 -18.99 -19.73
CA PHE A 152 38.57 -18.18 -18.92
C PHE A 152 37.48 -19.04 -18.27
N PRO A 153 37.30 -18.93 -16.94
CA PRO A 153 36.35 -19.77 -16.25
C PRO A 153 34.90 -19.34 -16.52
N ALA A 154 34.01 -20.32 -16.58
CA ALA A 154 32.59 -20.09 -16.35
C ALA A 154 32.40 -19.68 -14.88
N LEU A 155 31.51 -18.72 -14.63
CA LEU A 155 31.34 -18.05 -13.34
C LEU A 155 29.89 -18.12 -12.87
N VAL A 156 29.71 -18.28 -11.55
CA VAL A 156 28.43 -18.01 -10.89
C VAL A 156 28.69 -17.14 -9.66
N GLY A 157 28.10 -15.94 -9.64
CA GLY A 157 28.15 -15.01 -8.52
C GLY A 157 26.98 -15.22 -7.57
N LEU A 158 27.24 -15.28 -6.27
CA LEU A 158 26.23 -15.45 -5.23
C LEU A 158 26.29 -14.25 -4.28
N VAL A 159 25.14 -13.63 -3.99
CA VAL A 159 25.04 -12.45 -3.14
C VAL A 159 24.02 -12.67 -2.03
N GLY A 160 24.45 -12.52 -0.78
CA GLY A 160 23.55 -12.64 0.37
C GLY A 160 22.59 -11.46 0.47
N VAL A 161 21.28 -11.75 0.43
CA VAL A 161 20.21 -10.76 0.64
C VAL A 161 19.97 -10.53 2.13
N HIS A 162 20.05 -11.61 2.91
CA HIS A 162 19.89 -11.60 4.36
C HIS A 162 21.12 -12.18 5.06
N ASN A 163 21.28 -11.81 6.33
CA ASN A 163 22.31 -12.41 7.18
C ASN A 163 22.08 -13.91 7.39
N ASN A 164 23.18 -14.64 7.59
CA ASN A 164 23.16 -16.07 7.90
C ASN A 164 22.36 -16.91 6.87
N THR A 165 22.58 -16.65 5.58
CA THR A 165 21.97 -17.40 4.47
C THR A 165 22.82 -18.62 4.16
N HIS A 166 22.28 -19.81 4.38
CA HIS A 166 22.96 -21.07 4.10
C HIS A 166 22.71 -21.46 2.65
N ILE A 167 23.75 -21.83 1.92
CA ILE A 167 23.69 -22.10 0.48
C ILE A 167 24.37 -23.44 0.21
N GLU A 168 23.59 -24.35 -0.35
CA GLU A 168 24.02 -25.62 -0.92
C GLU A 168 24.34 -25.45 -2.40
N ILE A 169 25.53 -25.91 -2.81
CA ILE A 169 25.96 -25.89 -4.21
C ILE A 169 26.19 -27.33 -4.62
N THR A 170 25.46 -27.79 -5.64
CA THR A 170 25.63 -29.12 -6.23
C THR A 170 26.16 -28.96 -7.66
N PRO A 171 27.44 -29.29 -7.92
CA PRO A 171 28.02 -29.23 -9.26
C PRO A 171 27.21 -30.04 -10.28
N ALA A 172 27.22 -29.60 -11.54
CA ALA A 172 26.70 -30.40 -12.65
C ALA A 172 27.47 -31.73 -12.78
N ASN A 173 26.82 -32.76 -13.34
CA ASN A 173 27.43 -34.09 -13.44
C ASN A 173 28.69 -34.07 -14.31
N GLY A 174 29.83 -34.47 -13.75
CA GLY A 174 31.12 -34.46 -14.45
C GLY A 174 31.81 -33.09 -14.50
N THR A 175 31.28 -32.07 -13.81
CA THR A 175 31.86 -30.73 -13.72
C THR A 175 32.56 -30.53 -12.38
N ASP A 176 33.84 -30.14 -12.41
CA ASP A 176 34.56 -29.66 -11.23
C ASP A 176 34.34 -28.14 -11.10
N ILE A 177 33.96 -27.67 -9.92
CA ILE A 177 33.85 -26.23 -9.61
C ILE A 177 34.86 -25.84 -8.54
N ILE A 178 35.24 -24.57 -8.49
CA ILE A 178 36.15 -24.00 -7.52
C ILE A 178 35.35 -23.12 -6.57
N VAL A 179 35.41 -23.42 -5.27
CA VAL A 179 34.73 -22.68 -4.21
C VAL A 179 35.76 -22.29 -3.16
N MET A 180 35.93 -20.98 -2.92
CA MET A 180 36.95 -20.46 -1.99
C MET A 180 38.35 -21.05 -2.24
N GLY A 181 38.74 -21.18 -3.51
CA GLY A 181 40.04 -21.70 -3.94
C GLY A 181 40.16 -23.23 -3.94
N ASN A 182 39.12 -23.97 -3.54
CA ASN A 182 39.16 -25.43 -3.48
C ASN A 182 38.33 -26.04 -4.63
N PRO A 183 38.90 -26.97 -5.43
CA PRO A 183 38.13 -27.74 -6.39
C PRO A 183 37.20 -28.71 -5.67
N VAL A 184 35.93 -28.75 -6.07
CA VAL A 184 34.88 -29.61 -5.54
C VAL A 184 34.03 -30.15 -6.69
N ASN A 185 33.68 -31.43 -6.59
CA ASN A 185 32.80 -32.14 -7.54
C ASN A 185 31.65 -32.86 -6.83
N TYR A 186 31.45 -32.51 -5.57
CA TYR A 186 30.39 -33.02 -4.71
C TYR A 186 29.64 -31.82 -4.12
N LYS A 187 28.46 -32.10 -3.59
CA LYS A 187 27.62 -31.13 -2.89
C LYS A 187 28.38 -30.45 -1.76
N THR A 188 28.48 -29.13 -1.80
CA THR A 188 29.17 -28.30 -0.80
C THR A 188 28.25 -27.23 -0.22
N GLN A 189 28.64 -26.65 0.92
CA GLN A 189 27.84 -25.69 1.67
C GLN A 189 28.67 -24.46 2.01
N ILE A 190 28.06 -23.28 1.92
CA ILE A 190 28.63 -22.02 2.37
C ILE A 190 27.58 -21.19 3.11
N THR A 191 28.03 -20.14 3.78
CA THR A 191 27.14 -19.16 4.43
C THR A 191 27.55 -17.76 4.01
N LEU A 192 26.57 -16.95 3.60
CA LEU A 192 26.75 -15.53 3.28
C LEU A 192 25.92 -14.66 4.22
N ASN A 193 26.48 -13.53 4.61
CA ASN A 193 25.74 -12.44 5.24
C ASN A 193 25.18 -11.45 4.20
N ARG A 194 24.35 -10.51 4.66
CA ARG A 194 23.78 -9.48 3.79
C ARG A 194 24.89 -8.65 3.13
N LEU A 195 24.80 -8.45 1.81
CA LEU A 195 25.79 -7.80 0.94
C LEU A 195 27.16 -8.51 0.84
N GLU A 196 27.30 -9.68 1.47
CA GLU A 196 28.47 -10.53 1.26
C GLU A 196 28.30 -11.29 -0.04
N THR A 197 29.38 -11.37 -0.81
CA THR A 197 29.43 -11.97 -2.13
C THR A 197 30.51 -13.04 -2.19
N ILE A 198 30.28 -14.02 -3.06
CA ILE A 198 31.29 -14.99 -3.49
C ILE A 198 31.02 -15.35 -4.95
N GLN A 199 32.07 -15.62 -5.70
CA GLN A 199 31.96 -16.17 -7.04
C GLN A 199 32.52 -17.60 -7.05
N ILE A 200 31.81 -18.53 -7.67
CA ILE A 200 32.32 -19.87 -7.97
C ILE A 200 32.75 -19.92 -9.43
N ALA A 201 33.76 -20.73 -9.72
CA ALA A 201 34.37 -20.80 -11.04
C ALA A 201 34.50 -22.25 -11.54
N SER A 202 34.45 -22.47 -12.85
CA SER A 202 34.79 -23.76 -13.46
C SER A 202 35.54 -23.55 -14.76
N THR A 203 36.53 -24.39 -15.05
CA THR A 203 37.21 -24.42 -16.36
C THR A 203 36.42 -25.17 -17.43
N SER A 204 35.34 -25.83 -17.01
CA SER A 204 34.36 -26.53 -17.85
C SER A 204 33.01 -25.80 -17.80
N ASP A 205 32.04 -26.31 -18.53
CA ASP A 205 30.69 -25.77 -18.51
C ASP A 205 30.04 -25.94 -17.13
N ILE A 206 29.58 -24.84 -16.53
CA ILE A 206 28.92 -24.83 -15.23
C ILE A 206 27.40 -24.97 -15.33
N THR A 207 26.86 -25.00 -16.56
CA THR A 207 25.42 -25.19 -16.81
C THR A 207 24.91 -26.45 -16.11
N GLY A 208 23.80 -26.33 -15.40
CA GLY A 208 23.21 -27.42 -14.63
C GLY A 208 23.62 -27.45 -13.15
N THR A 209 24.60 -26.64 -12.72
CA THR A 209 24.98 -26.51 -11.30
C THR A 209 23.79 -25.98 -10.50
N ARG A 210 23.37 -26.73 -9.48
CA ARG A 210 22.21 -26.37 -8.64
C ARG A 210 22.64 -25.59 -7.41
N ILE A 211 21.87 -24.55 -7.10
CA ILE A 211 22.07 -23.69 -5.94
C ILE A 211 20.76 -23.68 -5.15
N ASN A 212 20.81 -24.18 -3.92
CA ASN A 212 19.68 -24.17 -3.00
C ASN A 212 20.05 -23.37 -1.76
N SER A 213 19.24 -22.37 -1.40
CA SER A 213 19.48 -21.53 -0.24
C SER A 213 18.35 -21.60 0.78
N SER A 214 18.67 -21.27 2.04
CA SER A 214 17.70 -21.24 3.14
C SER A 214 16.86 -19.96 3.19
N LYS A 215 17.20 -18.96 2.38
CA LYS A 215 16.61 -17.62 2.28
C LYS A 215 16.82 -17.07 0.86
N PRO A 216 16.07 -16.05 0.41
CA PRO A 216 16.29 -15.41 -0.88
C PRO A 216 17.76 -15.09 -1.15
N LEU A 217 18.20 -15.36 -2.38
CA LEU A 217 19.58 -15.21 -2.84
C LEU A 217 19.59 -14.55 -4.22
N ALA A 218 20.47 -13.58 -4.46
CA ALA A 218 20.73 -13.09 -5.82
C ALA A 218 21.85 -13.93 -6.45
N VAL A 219 21.60 -14.43 -7.66
CA VAL A 219 22.48 -15.34 -8.40
C VAL A 219 22.78 -14.77 -9.77
N MET A 220 24.05 -14.52 -10.05
CA MET A 220 24.57 -14.14 -11.37
C MET A 220 25.18 -15.39 -12.00
N SER A 221 25.02 -15.60 -13.30
CA SER A 221 25.67 -16.70 -14.01
C SER A 221 26.16 -16.27 -15.37
N GLY A 222 27.25 -16.87 -15.85
CA GLY A 222 27.83 -16.57 -17.14
C GLY A 222 29.30 -16.99 -17.22
N ASN A 223 30.14 -16.20 -17.88
CA ASN A 223 31.55 -16.53 -18.10
C ASN A 223 32.41 -15.27 -18.03
N LYS A 224 33.64 -15.42 -17.55
CA LYS A 224 34.63 -14.33 -17.58
C LYS A 224 34.89 -13.82 -19.01
N CYS A 225 35.10 -14.73 -19.97
CA CYS A 225 35.19 -14.44 -21.40
C CYS A 225 34.89 -15.71 -22.22
N ALA A 226 33.76 -15.77 -22.94
CA ALA A 226 33.38 -16.94 -23.72
C ALA A 226 33.35 -16.66 -25.23
N LYS A 227 33.70 -17.66 -26.02
CA LYS A 227 33.55 -17.67 -27.49
C LYS A 227 32.36 -18.56 -27.83
N VAL A 228 31.44 -18.05 -28.64
CA VAL A 228 30.18 -18.72 -28.96
C VAL A 228 30.05 -18.82 -30.48
N PRO A 229 29.96 -20.01 -31.10
CA PRO A 229 30.18 -21.32 -30.51
C PRO A 229 31.67 -21.58 -30.25
N CYS A 230 31.99 -22.77 -29.75
CA CYS A 230 33.38 -23.20 -29.62
C CYS A 230 34.12 -23.34 -30.95
N GLY A 231 35.44 -23.10 -30.94
CA GLY A 231 36.34 -23.30 -32.09
C GLY A 231 36.82 -22.01 -32.78
N HIS A 232 36.36 -20.86 -32.29
CA HIS A 232 36.69 -19.53 -32.79
C HIS A 232 37.97 -18.95 -32.13
N LEU A 233 38.71 -18.11 -32.86
CA LEU A 233 40.10 -17.79 -32.48
C LEU A 233 40.26 -16.51 -31.66
N PHE A 234 39.53 -15.42 -31.96
CA PHE A 234 39.92 -14.08 -31.48
C PHE A 234 38.84 -13.26 -30.76
N SER A 235 37.58 -13.69 -30.73
CA SER A 235 36.44 -12.88 -30.26
C SER A 235 35.67 -13.54 -29.11
N CYS A 236 36.14 -13.34 -27.88
CA CYS A 236 35.38 -13.70 -26.67
C CYS A 236 34.81 -12.45 -26.00
N ASP A 237 33.70 -12.58 -25.29
CA ASP A 237 33.12 -11.51 -24.49
C ASP A 237 32.75 -12.01 -23.08
N HIS A 238 32.64 -11.08 -22.12
CA HIS A 238 31.99 -11.36 -20.85
C HIS A 238 30.57 -11.84 -21.11
N LEU A 239 30.10 -12.82 -20.35
CA LEU A 239 28.69 -13.22 -20.37
C LEU A 239 28.13 -13.06 -18.97
N VAL A 240 26.98 -12.41 -18.85
CA VAL A 240 26.31 -12.27 -17.55
C VAL A 240 24.80 -12.19 -17.70
N GLU A 241 24.11 -12.89 -16.82
CA GLU A 241 22.69 -12.69 -16.59
C GLU A 241 22.39 -12.92 -15.10
N GLN A 242 21.40 -12.20 -14.55
CA GLN A 242 20.87 -12.52 -13.23
C GLN A 242 19.87 -13.67 -13.37
N MET A 243 20.18 -14.83 -12.79
CA MET A 243 19.38 -16.05 -12.95
C MET A 243 18.02 -15.91 -12.27
N TYR A 244 16.98 -16.37 -12.96
CA TYR A 244 15.64 -16.48 -12.39
C TYR A 244 15.54 -17.74 -11.52
N PRO A 245 14.85 -17.65 -10.37
CA PRO A 245 14.60 -18.84 -9.57
C PRO A 245 13.76 -19.86 -10.36
N VAL A 246 13.92 -21.14 -10.04
CA VAL A 246 13.28 -22.24 -10.79
C VAL A 246 11.76 -22.15 -10.81
N ASP A 247 11.14 -21.55 -9.79
CA ASP A 247 9.68 -21.36 -9.73
C ASP A 247 9.16 -20.23 -10.63
N ARG A 248 10.04 -19.53 -11.37
CA ARG A 248 9.67 -18.53 -12.40
C ARG A 248 9.88 -19.05 -13.83
N TRP A 249 10.32 -20.30 -13.99
CA TRP A 249 10.56 -20.91 -15.29
C TRP A 249 9.25 -21.33 -15.95
N GLY A 250 9.11 -21.09 -17.25
CA GLY A 250 7.91 -21.40 -18.03
C GLY A 250 8.06 -22.66 -18.88
N TYR A 251 7.10 -22.88 -19.77
CA TYR A 251 6.96 -24.10 -20.57
C TYR A 251 7.18 -23.84 -22.05
N THR A 252 6.73 -22.67 -22.50
CA THR A 252 6.73 -22.30 -23.91
C THR A 252 7.55 -21.05 -24.16
N TYR A 253 8.34 -21.07 -25.22
CA TYR A 253 9.27 -20.00 -25.54
C TYR A 253 9.31 -19.75 -27.03
N THR A 254 9.50 -18.47 -27.38
CA THR A 254 9.83 -18.05 -28.74
C THR A 254 11.24 -17.48 -28.75
N VAL A 255 12.11 -18.05 -29.57
CA VAL A 255 13.46 -17.50 -29.73
C VAL A 255 13.55 -16.80 -31.07
N VAL A 256 13.81 -15.50 -31.01
CA VAL A 256 13.99 -14.65 -32.19
C VAL A 256 15.47 -14.36 -32.35
N PRO A 257 16.07 -14.67 -33.51
CA PRO A 257 17.48 -14.39 -33.72
C PRO A 257 17.77 -12.89 -33.60
N SER A 258 18.98 -12.54 -33.22
CA SER A 258 19.46 -11.17 -33.13
C SER A 258 19.51 -10.53 -34.51
N ALA A 259 18.98 -9.32 -34.64
CA ALA A 259 19.13 -8.52 -35.85
C ALA A 259 20.63 -8.25 -36.10
N TYR A 260 20.97 -7.82 -37.31
CA TYR A 260 22.35 -7.55 -37.76
C TYR A 260 23.26 -8.80 -37.93
N ARG A 261 23.13 -9.83 -37.09
CA ARG A 261 23.88 -11.09 -37.16
C ARG A 261 23.46 -11.91 -38.38
N GLN A 262 24.43 -12.45 -39.13
CA GLN A 262 24.17 -13.33 -40.28
C GLN A 262 24.19 -14.81 -39.91
N SER A 263 24.95 -15.18 -38.88
CA SER A 263 25.05 -16.57 -38.42
C SER A 263 23.84 -17.00 -37.58
N GLY A 264 23.08 -16.05 -37.06
CA GLY A 264 22.03 -16.29 -36.06
C GLY A 264 22.63 -16.44 -34.66
N ASP A 265 21.96 -17.18 -33.78
CA ASP A 265 22.34 -17.32 -32.38
C ASP A 265 22.39 -18.78 -31.94
N THR A 266 23.17 -19.02 -30.89
CA THR A 266 23.22 -20.30 -30.18
C THR A 266 22.21 -20.26 -29.04
N VAL A 267 21.47 -21.36 -28.83
CA VAL A 267 20.41 -21.46 -27.83
C VAL A 267 20.62 -22.70 -26.99
N ARG A 268 20.42 -22.58 -25.68
CA ARG A 268 20.37 -23.70 -24.75
C ARG A 268 19.00 -23.81 -24.09
N VAL A 269 18.50 -25.03 -23.99
CA VAL A 269 17.31 -25.38 -23.20
C VAL A 269 17.76 -26.22 -22.02
N VAL A 270 17.44 -25.82 -20.79
CA VAL A 270 17.83 -26.50 -19.55
C VAL A 270 16.60 -27.08 -18.85
N GLY A 271 16.63 -28.36 -18.48
CA GLY A 271 15.54 -29.03 -17.76
C GLY A 271 15.52 -28.73 -16.26
N SER A 272 14.39 -28.29 -15.72
CA SER A 272 14.21 -28.10 -14.25
C SER A 272 14.06 -29.42 -13.49
N THR A 273 13.50 -30.43 -14.14
CA THR A 273 13.12 -31.72 -13.54
C THR A 273 13.37 -32.88 -14.51
N ASP A 274 13.40 -34.09 -13.98
CA ASP A 274 13.65 -35.30 -14.79
C ASP A 274 12.52 -35.56 -15.78
N ASP A 275 12.81 -36.24 -16.88
CA ASP A 275 11.83 -36.68 -17.88
C ASP A 275 11.01 -35.52 -18.48
N THR A 276 11.67 -34.40 -18.75
CA THR A 276 11.08 -33.24 -19.42
C THR A 276 11.09 -33.47 -20.93
N VAL A 277 9.92 -33.63 -21.54
CA VAL A 277 9.79 -33.77 -22.99
C VAL A 277 9.81 -32.38 -23.60
N VAL A 278 10.70 -32.15 -24.58
CA VAL A 278 10.84 -30.87 -25.27
C VAL A 278 10.67 -31.07 -26.78
N ASP A 279 9.80 -30.25 -27.36
CA ASP A 279 9.55 -30.15 -28.80
C ASP A 279 10.04 -28.78 -29.29
N ILE A 280 10.97 -28.77 -30.25
CA ILE A 280 11.56 -27.54 -30.82
C ILE A 280 11.31 -27.53 -32.32
N THR A 281 10.89 -26.40 -32.89
CA THR A 281 10.64 -26.24 -34.33
C THR A 281 11.83 -26.75 -35.15
N GLY A 282 11.60 -27.77 -35.99
CA GLY A 282 12.61 -28.33 -36.89
C GLY A 282 13.58 -29.31 -36.24
N ILE A 283 13.45 -29.63 -34.95
CA ILE A 283 14.28 -30.59 -34.22
C ILE A 283 13.42 -31.79 -33.79
N SER A 284 14.02 -32.98 -33.79
CA SER A 284 13.32 -34.18 -33.28
C SER A 284 13.10 -34.06 -31.77
N ARG A 285 11.93 -34.49 -31.30
CA ARG A 285 11.56 -34.52 -29.87
C ARG A 285 12.70 -35.07 -29.01
N LEU A 286 13.01 -34.34 -27.94
CA LEU A 286 14.06 -34.68 -26.98
C LEU A 286 13.47 -34.86 -25.57
N ILE A 287 14.18 -35.61 -24.73
CA ILE A 287 13.89 -35.78 -23.31
C ILE A 287 15.10 -35.24 -22.54
N LEU A 288 14.87 -34.27 -21.67
CA LEU A 288 15.88 -33.71 -20.77
C LEU A 288 15.63 -34.18 -19.35
N HIS A 289 16.70 -34.59 -18.68
CA HIS A 289 16.67 -34.78 -17.23
C HIS A 289 16.98 -33.48 -16.48
N ARG A 290 16.78 -33.48 -15.16
CA ARG A 290 17.05 -32.30 -14.33
C ARG A 290 18.51 -31.88 -14.49
N SER A 291 18.74 -30.58 -14.66
CA SER A 291 20.06 -29.97 -14.88
C SER A 291 20.73 -30.36 -16.20
N GLU A 292 20.11 -31.19 -17.05
CA GLU A 292 20.57 -31.46 -18.40
C GLU A 292 20.19 -30.31 -19.33
N PHE A 293 21.01 -30.07 -20.35
CA PHE A 293 20.71 -29.08 -21.37
C PHE A 293 20.90 -29.61 -22.79
N TYR A 294 20.18 -29.02 -23.73
CA TYR A 294 20.36 -29.25 -25.16
C TYR A 294 20.69 -27.92 -25.86
N GLU A 295 21.71 -27.95 -26.71
CA GLU A 295 22.19 -26.80 -27.47
C GLU A 295 21.83 -26.94 -28.95
N PHE A 296 21.34 -25.86 -29.55
CA PHE A 296 21.04 -25.79 -30.98
C PHE A 296 21.21 -24.35 -31.50
N ASN A 297 21.23 -24.19 -32.83
CA ASN A 297 21.37 -22.88 -33.45
C ASN A 297 20.06 -22.40 -34.06
N VAL A 298 19.72 -21.13 -33.85
CA VAL A 298 18.62 -20.43 -34.51
C VAL A 298 19.20 -19.59 -35.64
N SER A 299 18.81 -19.91 -36.88
CA SER A 299 19.33 -19.21 -38.07
C SER A 299 18.70 -17.83 -38.24
N LYS A 300 19.39 -16.94 -38.96
CA LYS A 300 18.86 -15.63 -39.35
C LYS A 300 17.47 -15.74 -39.99
N ASN A 301 16.54 -14.87 -39.58
CA ASN A 301 15.15 -14.80 -40.05
C ASN A 301 14.32 -16.09 -39.83
N ALA A 302 14.78 -17.01 -39.00
CA ALA A 302 14.10 -18.27 -38.72
C ALA A 302 13.83 -18.39 -37.20
N PRO A 303 12.87 -17.61 -36.65
CA PRO A 303 12.50 -17.76 -35.25
C PRO A 303 11.97 -19.17 -34.99
N VAL A 304 12.16 -19.65 -33.76
CA VAL A 304 11.76 -21.00 -33.35
C VAL A 304 10.80 -20.94 -32.17
N TYR A 305 9.94 -21.96 -32.11
CA TYR A 305 9.09 -22.23 -30.96
C TYR A 305 9.66 -23.42 -30.20
N VAL A 306 9.70 -23.30 -28.88
CA VAL A 306 10.08 -24.36 -27.94
C VAL A 306 8.88 -24.61 -27.05
N ASN A 307 8.46 -25.87 -26.93
CA ASN A 307 7.41 -26.31 -26.04
C ASN A 307 7.93 -27.45 -25.17
N ALA A 308 7.65 -27.42 -23.88
CA ALA A 308 8.07 -28.43 -22.93
C ALA A 308 6.91 -28.94 -22.08
N SER A 309 6.99 -30.20 -21.66
CA SER A 309 6.01 -30.81 -20.77
C SER A 309 6.17 -30.40 -19.30
N LYS A 310 7.30 -29.77 -18.94
CA LYS A 310 7.68 -29.34 -17.58
C LYS A 310 8.51 -28.05 -17.69
N PRO A 311 8.67 -27.26 -16.62
CA PRO A 311 9.40 -25.99 -16.68
C PRO A 311 10.83 -26.15 -17.20
N ILE A 312 11.26 -25.23 -18.06
CA ILE A 312 12.60 -25.17 -18.65
C ILE A 312 13.15 -23.75 -18.56
N MET A 313 14.46 -23.57 -18.68
CA MET A 313 15.07 -22.27 -18.95
C MET A 313 15.64 -22.27 -20.36
N VAL A 314 15.42 -21.18 -21.09
CA VAL A 314 16.01 -20.96 -22.41
C VAL A 314 17.01 -19.83 -22.31
N LEU A 315 18.22 -20.06 -22.82
CA LEU A 315 19.29 -19.07 -22.88
C LEU A 315 19.69 -18.84 -24.33
N GLN A 316 19.78 -17.59 -24.74
CA GLN A 316 20.22 -17.19 -26.06
C GLN A 316 21.59 -16.53 -25.96
N PHE A 317 22.47 -16.94 -26.86
CA PHE A 317 23.83 -16.45 -26.95
C PHE A 317 24.10 -15.95 -28.36
N THR A 318 24.45 -14.68 -28.47
CA THR A 318 24.95 -14.16 -29.76
C THR A 318 26.31 -14.76 -30.05
N GLN A 319 26.56 -15.07 -31.31
CA GLN A 319 27.80 -15.70 -31.73
C GLN A 319 28.95 -14.69 -31.90
N SER A 320 30.18 -15.18 -31.77
CA SER A 320 31.44 -14.46 -31.92
C SER A 320 31.58 -13.82 -33.31
N GLN A 321 32.25 -12.66 -33.36
CA GLN A 321 32.47 -11.88 -34.58
C GLN A 321 32.97 -12.70 -35.77
N ASP A 322 33.89 -13.64 -35.54
CA ASP A 322 34.51 -14.45 -36.58
C ASP A 322 33.59 -15.55 -37.15
N THR A 323 32.37 -15.69 -36.63
CA THR A 323 31.34 -16.59 -37.18
C THR A 323 30.72 -16.04 -38.47
N ASP A 324 30.53 -14.73 -38.56
CA ASP A 324 29.89 -14.07 -39.72
C ASP A 324 30.58 -12.79 -40.21
N GLY A 325 31.68 -12.39 -39.56
CA GLY A 325 32.45 -11.18 -39.90
C GLY A 325 31.79 -9.87 -39.46
N GLN A 326 30.69 -9.91 -38.71
CA GLN A 326 30.00 -8.72 -38.24
C GLN A 326 30.60 -8.22 -36.93
N HIS A 327 30.87 -6.91 -36.86
CA HIS A 327 31.45 -6.25 -35.68
C HIS A 327 30.56 -6.37 -34.42
N SER A 328 30.67 -7.49 -33.71
CA SER A 328 30.16 -7.70 -32.35
C SER A 328 30.77 -8.97 -31.77
N ASP A 329 30.96 -8.98 -30.45
CA ASP A 329 31.31 -10.19 -29.70
C ASP A 329 30.03 -10.78 -29.03
N PRO A 330 30.11 -11.95 -28.38
CA PRO A 330 28.94 -12.60 -27.76
C PRO A 330 28.26 -11.77 -26.65
N TYR A 331 26.98 -12.01 -26.42
CA TYR A 331 26.28 -11.69 -25.16
C TYR A 331 25.47 -12.90 -24.73
N MET A 332 25.03 -12.95 -23.47
CA MET A 332 24.11 -13.94 -22.95
C MET A 332 22.80 -13.26 -22.52
N MET A 333 21.67 -13.87 -22.85
CA MET A 333 20.37 -13.36 -22.45
C MET A 333 19.44 -14.51 -22.06
N SER A 334 18.70 -14.32 -20.98
CA SER A 334 17.58 -15.19 -20.64
C SER A 334 16.39 -14.99 -21.59
N VAL A 335 15.93 -16.12 -22.13
CA VAL A 335 14.66 -16.37 -22.81
C VAL A 335 13.40 -15.97 -22.01
N PRO A 336 12.62 -14.89 -22.19
CA PRO A 336 11.33 -14.80 -21.50
C PRO A 336 10.40 -15.89 -22.02
N ALA A 337 9.74 -16.58 -21.09
CA ALA A 337 8.68 -17.54 -21.41
C ALA A 337 7.44 -16.78 -21.90
N ILE A 338 6.61 -17.41 -22.74
CA ILE A 338 5.37 -16.78 -23.23
C ILE A 338 4.45 -16.43 -22.06
N GLU A 339 4.43 -17.28 -21.04
CA GLU A 339 3.67 -17.13 -19.80
C GLU A 339 4.12 -15.89 -18.98
N GLN A 340 5.29 -15.30 -19.27
CA GLN A 340 5.85 -14.14 -18.57
C GLN A 340 5.76 -12.83 -19.38
N PHE A 341 5.06 -12.85 -20.52
CA PHE A 341 4.89 -11.67 -21.37
C PHE A 341 4.05 -10.60 -20.66
N SER A 342 4.33 -9.33 -20.93
CA SER A 342 3.67 -8.18 -20.30
C SER A 342 3.06 -7.25 -21.36
N THR A 343 2.27 -6.27 -20.93
CA THR A 343 1.56 -5.33 -21.80
C THR A 343 2.28 -3.99 -21.98
N SER A 344 3.35 -3.76 -21.21
CA SER A 344 4.18 -2.56 -21.30
C SER A 344 5.58 -2.83 -20.79
N TYR A 345 6.57 -2.19 -21.41
CA TYR A 345 7.99 -2.27 -21.07
C TYR A 345 8.64 -0.90 -21.13
N THR A 346 9.53 -0.62 -20.17
CA THR A 346 10.41 0.53 -20.19
C THR A 346 11.87 0.07 -20.14
N ILE A 347 12.55 0.21 -21.27
CA ILE A 347 13.94 -0.26 -21.46
C ILE A 347 14.93 0.90 -21.51
N ALA A 348 16.20 0.62 -21.23
CA ALA A 348 17.28 1.60 -21.27
C ALA A 348 18.49 1.05 -22.01
N THR A 349 18.85 1.63 -23.17
CA THR A 349 20.03 1.17 -23.92
C THR A 349 21.31 1.24 -23.08
N ALA A 350 22.10 0.17 -23.03
CA ALA A 350 23.31 0.07 -22.22
C ALA A 350 24.56 0.61 -22.95
N ASN A 351 24.41 1.74 -23.65
CA ASN A 351 25.49 2.33 -24.45
C ASN A 351 26.64 2.83 -23.57
N LEU A 352 27.86 2.52 -24.00
CA LEU A 352 29.08 3.16 -23.49
C LEU A 352 29.43 4.42 -24.29
N PRO A 353 30.03 5.44 -23.66
CA PRO A 353 30.19 6.76 -24.26
C PRO A 353 31.38 6.83 -25.25
N ASP A 354 32.25 5.84 -25.24
CA ASP A 354 33.45 5.72 -26.08
C ASP A 354 33.23 4.88 -27.35
N LYS A 355 32.01 4.34 -27.53
CA LYS A 355 31.66 3.49 -28.67
C LYS A 355 30.37 3.94 -29.35
N VAL A 356 30.20 3.54 -30.61
CA VAL A 356 28.98 3.80 -31.39
C VAL A 356 28.21 2.49 -31.52
N TYR A 357 27.02 2.44 -30.91
CA TYR A 357 26.18 1.26 -30.90
C TYR A 357 25.12 1.29 -32.01
N LYS A 358 24.81 0.11 -32.53
CA LYS A 358 23.55 -0.17 -33.21
C LYS A 358 22.64 -0.88 -32.22
N ASN A 359 21.57 -0.21 -31.80
CA ASN A 359 20.63 -0.73 -30.82
C ASN A 359 19.39 -1.29 -31.52
N PHE A 360 18.92 -2.43 -31.03
CA PHE A 360 17.81 -3.15 -31.57
C PHE A 360 16.86 -3.60 -30.46
N VAL A 361 15.61 -3.79 -30.83
CA VAL A 361 14.65 -4.55 -30.03
C VAL A 361 14.01 -5.64 -30.88
N ASN A 362 13.92 -6.85 -30.33
CA ASN A 362 13.00 -7.86 -30.83
C ASN A 362 11.69 -7.74 -30.07
N ILE A 363 10.56 -7.80 -30.78
CA ILE A 363 9.22 -7.84 -30.19
C ILE A 363 8.53 -9.12 -30.64
N VAL A 364 7.95 -9.88 -29.72
CA VAL A 364 7.12 -11.06 -30.03
C VAL A 364 5.71 -10.84 -29.53
N ILE A 365 4.72 -11.00 -30.40
CA ILE A 365 3.29 -10.80 -30.10
C ILE A 365 2.41 -11.74 -30.92
N LYS A 366 1.19 -12.04 -30.46
CA LYS A 366 0.17 -12.70 -31.29
C LYS A 366 -0.09 -11.91 -32.58
N SER A 367 -0.20 -12.60 -33.70
CA SER A 367 -0.33 -11.97 -35.03
C SER A 367 -1.58 -11.10 -35.17
N SER A 368 -2.65 -11.44 -34.45
CA SER A 368 -3.90 -10.67 -34.38
C SER A 368 -3.77 -9.33 -33.65
N SER A 369 -2.80 -9.21 -32.74
CA SER A 369 -2.70 -8.08 -31.80
C SER A 369 -1.64 -7.04 -32.19
N LYS A 370 -0.78 -7.34 -33.17
CA LYS A 370 0.36 -6.49 -33.56
C LYS A 370 0.03 -5.02 -33.91
N GLU A 371 -1.18 -4.73 -34.41
CA GLU A 371 -1.58 -3.36 -34.80
C GLU A 371 -1.72 -2.40 -33.61
N GLY A 372 -1.93 -2.95 -32.41
CA GLY A 372 -2.06 -2.18 -31.18
C GLY A 372 -0.74 -1.78 -30.53
N LEU A 373 0.41 -2.25 -31.03
CA LEU A 373 1.72 -1.92 -30.47
C LEU A 373 2.11 -0.46 -30.70
N ARG A 374 2.76 0.14 -29.69
CA ARG A 374 3.30 1.49 -29.68
C ARG A 374 4.75 1.46 -29.21
N VAL A 375 5.59 2.25 -29.85
CA VAL A 375 6.97 2.56 -29.40
C VAL A 375 7.05 4.07 -29.24
N ASP A 376 7.33 4.52 -28.02
CA ASP A 376 7.32 5.93 -27.62
C ASP A 376 6.03 6.65 -28.03
N GLY A 377 4.90 5.94 -27.89
CA GLY A 377 3.55 6.40 -28.26
C GLY A 377 3.23 6.32 -29.76
N ALA A 378 4.18 6.00 -30.63
CA ALA A 378 3.97 5.92 -32.08
C ALA A 378 3.58 4.50 -32.51
N ALA A 379 2.60 4.39 -33.43
CA ALA A 379 2.25 3.11 -34.06
C ALA A 379 3.35 2.61 -35.00
N LEU A 380 3.53 1.29 -35.04
CA LEU A 380 4.52 0.61 -35.88
C LEU A 380 4.08 0.57 -37.35
N ASN A 381 4.62 1.47 -38.19
CA ASN A 381 4.35 1.51 -39.63
C ASN A 381 5.52 0.96 -40.44
N GLY A 382 5.25 0.16 -41.48
CA GLY A 382 6.27 -0.35 -42.40
C GLY A 382 7.21 -1.41 -41.80
N VAL A 383 6.83 -2.02 -40.67
CA VAL A 383 7.60 -3.07 -40.00
C VAL A 383 7.48 -4.40 -40.74
N THR A 384 8.60 -5.11 -40.89
CA THR A 384 8.62 -6.47 -41.41
C THR A 384 8.43 -7.46 -40.26
N TRP A 385 7.43 -8.33 -40.40
CA TRP A 385 7.05 -9.32 -39.41
C TRP A 385 7.49 -10.72 -39.84
N LEU A 386 8.15 -11.44 -38.94
CA LEU A 386 8.57 -12.83 -39.10
C LEU A 386 7.53 -13.74 -38.44
N ALA A 387 6.96 -14.69 -39.19
CA ALA A 387 6.08 -15.69 -38.60
C ALA A 387 6.89 -16.67 -37.74
N ILE A 388 6.35 -17.09 -36.59
CA ILE A 388 6.96 -18.12 -35.76
C ILE A 388 6.32 -19.46 -36.14
N PRO A 389 7.07 -20.41 -36.76
CA PRO A 389 6.45 -21.60 -37.32
C PRO A 389 5.83 -22.50 -36.25
N GLY A 390 4.57 -22.86 -36.46
CA GLY A 390 3.80 -23.73 -35.56
C GLY A 390 2.94 -23.00 -34.54
N THR A 391 2.96 -21.67 -34.51
CA THR A 391 2.16 -20.84 -33.59
C THR A 391 1.44 -19.71 -34.31
N ASP A 392 0.61 -18.95 -33.58
CA ASP A 392 -0.03 -17.71 -34.02
C ASP A 392 0.83 -16.45 -33.73
N PHE A 393 2.01 -16.63 -33.13
CA PHE A 393 2.93 -15.54 -32.82
C PHE A 393 3.73 -15.08 -34.03
N THR A 394 4.09 -13.79 -33.99
CA THR A 394 4.98 -13.15 -34.94
C THR A 394 6.02 -12.31 -34.22
N ALA A 395 7.19 -12.14 -34.83
CA ALA A 395 8.27 -11.32 -34.31
C ALA A 395 8.58 -10.13 -35.23
N ALA A 396 8.89 -8.99 -34.64
CA ALA A 396 9.49 -7.85 -35.32
C ALA A 396 10.88 -7.56 -34.77
N GLN A 397 11.77 -7.07 -35.62
CA GLN A 397 13.09 -6.58 -35.23
C GLN A 397 13.15 -5.10 -35.59
N LEU A 398 13.33 -4.24 -34.59
CA LEU A 398 13.31 -2.79 -34.75
C LEU A 398 14.66 -2.20 -34.40
N ASN A 399 15.06 -1.15 -35.11
CA ASN A 399 16.21 -0.32 -34.72
C ASN A 399 15.70 0.78 -33.79
N ILE A 400 16.40 1.01 -32.69
CA ILE A 400 16.08 2.08 -31.73
C ILE A 400 17.27 3.02 -31.55
N THR A 401 16.99 4.23 -31.08
CA THR A 401 18.02 5.21 -30.75
C THR A 401 18.66 4.90 -29.39
N GLU A 402 19.71 5.61 -29.02
CA GLU A 402 20.22 5.59 -27.65
C GLU A 402 19.24 6.33 -26.71
N GLY A 403 18.90 5.73 -25.57
CA GLY A 403 18.03 6.33 -24.57
C GLY A 403 17.05 5.34 -23.94
N THR A 404 16.10 5.89 -23.19
CA THR A 404 14.96 5.14 -22.66
C THR A 404 13.90 5.04 -23.74
N HIS A 405 13.32 3.84 -23.90
CA HIS A 405 12.20 3.61 -24.81
C HIS A 405 11.05 2.95 -24.05
N ARG A 406 9.83 3.42 -24.32
CA ARG A 406 8.61 2.80 -23.80
C ARG A 406 7.90 2.06 -24.92
N ILE A 407 7.65 0.78 -24.71
CA ILE A 407 7.00 -0.10 -25.68
C ILE A 407 5.75 -0.64 -24.99
N GLU A 408 4.58 -0.39 -25.55
CA GLU A 408 3.30 -0.73 -24.92
C GLU A 408 2.26 -1.14 -25.95
N HIS A 409 1.23 -1.87 -25.50
CA HIS A 409 0.07 -2.18 -26.32
C HIS A 409 -1.11 -1.29 -25.91
N ILE A 410 -1.94 -0.82 -26.85
CA ILE A 410 -3.12 0.01 -26.56
C ILE A 410 -4.25 -0.69 -25.81
N SER A 411 -4.14 -2.00 -25.62
CA SER A 411 -5.07 -2.83 -24.88
C SER A 411 -4.30 -3.48 -23.73
N PRO A 412 -4.84 -3.43 -22.50
CA PRO A 412 -4.16 -3.86 -21.29
C PRO A 412 -4.07 -5.38 -21.11
N ILE A 413 -4.81 -6.14 -21.92
CA ILE A 413 -4.87 -7.62 -21.91
C ILE A 413 -4.01 -8.27 -23.01
N GLN A 414 -3.45 -7.47 -23.91
CA GLN A 414 -2.64 -8.00 -25.01
C GLN A 414 -1.16 -7.98 -24.62
N THR A 415 -0.64 -9.17 -24.33
CA THR A 415 0.74 -9.38 -23.90
C THR A 415 1.70 -9.59 -25.08
N PHE A 416 2.94 -9.18 -24.88
CA PHE A 416 4.04 -9.35 -25.82
C PHE A 416 5.36 -9.41 -25.05
N SER A 417 6.46 -9.72 -25.73
CA SER A 417 7.80 -9.68 -25.15
C SER A 417 8.70 -8.70 -25.88
N VAL A 418 9.68 -8.14 -25.15
CA VAL A 418 10.72 -7.26 -25.67
C VAL A 418 12.08 -7.84 -25.30
N PHE A 419 13.01 -7.82 -26.25
CA PHE A 419 14.41 -8.16 -26.02
C PHE A 419 15.25 -6.97 -26.47
N SER A 420 16.08 -6.41 -25.59
CA SER A 420 16.89 -5.23 -25.88
C SER A 420 18.35 -5.64 -26.04
N TYR A 421 18.96 -5.28 -27.15
CA TYR A 421 20.35 -5.63 -27.42
C TYR A 421 21.02 -4.60 -28.32
N GLY A 422 22.35 -4.53 -28.24
CA GLY A 422 23.13 -3.61 -29.03
C GLY A 422 24.50 -4.15 -29.41
N PHE A 423 25.00 -3.67 -30.55
CA PHE A 423 26.29 -4.08 -31.10
C PHE A 423 27.20 -2.88 -31.35
N ALA A 424 28.44 -2.97 -30.90
CA ALA A 424 29.51 -2.07 -31.25
C ALA A 424 30.78 -2.86 -31.59
N GLU A 425 31.85 -2.16 -31.98
CA GLU A 425 33.12 -2.81 -32.27
C GLU A 425 33.66 -3.54 -31.04
N SER A 426 33.77 -4.87 -31.14
CA SER A 426 34.29 -5.79 -30.12
C SER A 426 33.55 -5.78 -28.77
N VAL A 427 32.28 -5.39 -28.75
CA VAL A 427 31.39 -5.56 -27.58
C VAL A 427 29.94 -5.69 -28.02
N SER A 428 29.14 -6.34 -27.20
CA SER A 428 27.70 -6.34 -27.35
C SER A 428 27.01 -6.25 -25.99
N TYR A 429 25.70 -6.03 -25.97
CA TYR A 429 24.89 -6.26 -24.76
C TYR A 429 23.58 -6.88 -25.17
N GLY A 430 22.99 -7.70 -24.30
CA GLY A 430 21.64 -8.20 -24.50
C GLY A 430 20.97 -8.55 -23.18
N TYR A 431 19.72 -8.15 -23.02
CA TYR A 431 18.91 -8.48 -21.85
C TYR A 431 17.41 -8.44 -22.23
N PRO A 432 16.54 -9.20 -21.54
CA PRO A 432 15.10 -9.10 -21.77
C PRO A 432 14.59 -7.72 -21.32
N GLY A 433 13.64 -7.12 -22.04
CA GLY A 433 13.13 -5.78 -21.71
C GLY A 433 12.38 -5.69 -20.37
N GLY A 434 12.04 -6.83 -19.79
CA GLY A 434 11.31 -7.00 -18.54
C GLY A 434 10.52 -8.31 -18.56
N LEU A 435 9.93 -8.68 -17.44
CA LEU A 435 9.10 -9.88 -17.29
C LEU A 435 8.11 -9.65 -16.15
N ARG A 436 6.95 -10.34 -16.20
CA ARG A 436 6.02 -10.42 -15.06
C ARG A 436 6.62 -11.17 -13.87
N LEU A 437 7.59 -12.05 -14.08
CA LEU A 437 8.21 -12.84 -13.01
C LEU A 437 7.18 -13.48 -12.07
N ALA A 438 6.02 -13.91 -12.55
CA ALA A 438 5.04 -14.60 -11.70
C ALA A 438 5.54 -16.00 -11.31
N ASN A 439 4.96 -16.58 -10.27
CA ASN A 439 5.25 -17.97 -9.91
C ASN A 439 4.54 -18.92 -10.89
N LEU A 440 5.29 -19.70 -11.66
CA LEU A 440 4.77 -20.63 -12.66
C LEU A 440 4.80 -22.09 -12.18
N ASP A 441 5.04 -22.31 -10.89
CA ASP A 441 4.90 -23.62 -10.27
C ASP A 441 3.41 -23.95 -10.09
N MET A 442 2.82 -24.57 -11.12
CA MET A 442 1.42 -25.02 -11.14
C MET A 442 1.02 -25.90 -9.96
N THR A 443 1.98 -26.55 -9.28
CA THR A 443 1.67 -27.33 -8.08
C THR A 443 1.30 -26.47 -6.88
N LYS A 444 1.61 -25.17 -6.95
CA LYS A 444 1.31 -24.16 -5.94
C LYS A 444 0.18 -23.21 -6.35
N CYS A 445 -0.26 -23.26 -7.62
CA CYS A 445 -1.38 -22.45 -8.07
C CYS A 445 -2.69 -22.94 -7.42
N VAL A 446 -3.50 -22.01 -6.94
CA VAL A 446 -4.78 -22.28 -6.29
C VAL A 446 -5.84 -21.40 -6.94
N PRO A 447 -6.76 -21.98 -7.73
CA PRO A 447 -7.76 -21.19 -8.44
C PRO A 447 -8.61 -20.37 -7.48
N ASN A 448 -8.79 -19.09 -7.78
CA ASN A 448 -9.53 -18.12 -7.00
C ASN A 448 -10.04 -16.97 -7.90
N THR A 449 -10.88 -16.08 -7.39
CA THR A 449 -11.43 -14.97 -8.21
C THR A 449 -10.52 -13.74 -8.29
N GLY A 450 -9.25 -13.88 -7.90
CA GLY A 450 -8.19 -12.88 -8.00
C GLY A 450 -8.38 -11.58 -7.24
N GLN A 451 -7.33 -10.76 -7.20
CA GLN A 451 -7.49 -9.31 -7.22
C GLN A 451 -7.14 -8.82 -8.63
N PRO A 452 -7.85 -7.82 -9.18
CA PRO A 452 -7.48 -7.30 -10.48
C PRO A 452 -6.07 -6.72 -10.49
N ALA A 453 -5.29 -7.02 -11.52
CA ALA A 453 -3.93 -6.54 -11.73
C ALA A 453 -2.93 -6.96 -10.64
N ASP A 454 -3.07 -8.17 -10.09
CA ASP A 454 -2.20 -8.68 -9.02
C ASP A 454 -0.96 -9.45 -9.53
N GLY A 455 -0.86 -9.68 -10.84
CA GLY A 455 0.26 -10.40 -11.45
C GLY A 455 0.30 -11.88 -11.06
N VAL A 456 -0.82 -12.44 -10.62
CA VAL A 456 -1.00 -13.86 -10.30
C VAL A 456 -1.94 -14.48 -11.33
N ASP A 457 -1.68 -15.74 -11.64
CA ASP A 457 -2.56 -16.61 -12.44
C ASP A 457 -3.66 -17.15 -11.50
N ASN A 458 -4.85 -16.57 -11.55
CA ASN A 458 -5.91 -16.84 -10.59
C ASN A 458 -6.80 -18.02 -10.98
N ASP A 459 -6.81 -18.48 -12.22
CA ASP A 459 -7.54 -19.69 -12.64
C ASP A 459 -6.64 -20.90 -12.92
N CYS A 460 -5.32 -20.70 -12.87
CA CYS A 460 -4.28 -21.69 -13.10
C CYS A 460 -4.21 -22.17 -14.57
N ASP A 461 -4.42 -21.27 -15.52
CA ASP A 461 -4.31 -21.56 -16.95
C ASP A 461 -2.94 -21.16 -17.58
N MET A 462 -2.04 -20.59 -16.77
CA MET A 462 -0.72 -20.03 -17.11
C MET A 462 -0.73 -18.67 -17.82
N LYS A 463 -1.88 -18.01 -17.88
CA LYS A 463 -2.00 -16.60 -18.21
C LYS A 463 -2.24 -15.82 -16.91
N ILE A 464 -2.03 -14.52 -17.00
CA ILE A 464 -2.02 -13.61 -15.86
C ILE A 464 -2.64 -12.29 -16.32
N ASP A 465 -3.60 -11.74 -15.58
CA ASP A 465 -4.15 -10.40 -15.81
C ASP A 465 -4.62 -10.18 -17.28
N GLU A 466 -5.28 -11.15 -17.93
CA GLU A 466 -5.69 -11.11 -19.34
C GLU A 466 -7.17 -10.84 -19.60
N GLU A 467 -7.98 -10.63 -18.56
CA GLU A 467 -9.40 -10.36 -18.71
C GLU A 467 -9.74 -8.87 -18.52
N LEU A 468 -10.84 -8.42 -19.13
CA LEU A 468 -11.50 -7.16 -18.83
C LEU A 468 -12.85 -7.46 -18.20
N PHE A 469 -13.26 -6.67 -17.21
CA PHE A 469 -14.56 -6.86 -16.56
C PHE A 469 -15.69 -6.43 -17.50
N ASN A 470 -16.10 -7.31 -18.41
CA ASN A 470 -17.02 -6.99 -19.50
C ASN A 470 -18.07 -8.09 -19.74
N GLY A 471 -17.93 -9.24 -19.04
CA GLY A 471 -18.81 -10.40 -19.13
C GLY A 471 -18.56 -11.27 -20.37
N ILE A 472 -17.36 -11.20 -20.94
CA ILE A 472 -16.84 -11.99 -22.06
C ILE A 472 -15.61 -12.72 -21.50
N ASP A 473 -15.43 -13.94 -21.97
CA ASP A 473 -14.20 -14.72 -21.84
C ASP A 473 -13.21 -14.16 -22.88
N ASP A 474 -12.35 -13.23 -22.50
CA ASP A 474 -11.49 -12.46 -23.42
C ASP A 474 -10.36 -13.33 -24.02
N ASP A 475 -10.04 -14.47 -23.39
CA ASP A 475 -8.96 -15.35 -23.80
C ASP A 475 -9.36 -16.79 -24.23
N ASP A 476 -10.67 -17.08 -24.21
CA ASP A 476 -11.37 -18.31 -24.62
C ASP A 476 -11.02 -19.56 -23.78
N ASP A 477 -10.68 -19.43 -22.50
CA ASP A 477 -10.39 -20.57 -21.61
C ASP A 477 -11.65 -21.25 -21.01
N GLY A 478 -12.80 -20.57 -21.08
CA GLY A 478 -14.11 -21.02 -20.61
C GLY A 478 -14.55 -20.44 -19.27
N VAL A 479 -13.76 -19.57 -18.66
CA VAL A 479 -14.07 -18.77 -17.48
C VAL A 479 -14.31 -17.31 -17.94
N ILE A 480 -14.95 -16.47 -17.11
CA ILE A 480 -15.31 -15.10 -17.50
C ILE A 480 -14.92 -14.15 -16.36
N ASP A 481 -14.15 -13.11 -16.68
CA ASP A 481 -13.75 -12.02 -15.77
C ASP A 481 -12.96 -12.47 -14.51
N GLU A 482 -12.21 -13.57 -14.55
CA GLU A 482 -11.47 -14.18 -13.42
C GLU A 482 -10.06 -13.59 -13.19
N ASP A 483 -9.39 -13.16 -14.26
CA ASP A 483 -8.03 -12.64 -14.22
C ASP A 483 -7.94 -11.20 -14.76
N LEU A 484 -8.63 -10.31 -14.05
CA LEU A 484 -8.84 -8.94 -14.50
C LEU A 484 -7.54 -8.14 -14.59
N SER A 485 -7.20 -7.66 -15.79
CA SER A 485 -6.04 -6.79 -16.06
C SER A 485 -6.04 -5.44 -15.33
N SER A 486 -7.18 -5.03 -14.80
CA SER A 486 -7.35 -3.74 -14.14
C SER A 486 -8.62 -3.68 -13.31
N LEU A 487 -8.64 -2.80 -12.32
CA LEU A 487 -9.85 -2.54 -11.55
C LEU A 487 -10.95 -1.95 -12.45
N PRO A 488 -12.18 -2.48 -12.40
CA PRO A 488 -13.33 -1.89 -13.09
C PRO A 488 -13.62 -0.47 -12.60
N PRO A 489 -14.27 0.40 -13.41
CA PRO A 489 -14.60 1.75 -12.98
C PRO A 489 -15.57 1.76 -11.79
N GLU A 490 -15.29 2.57 -10.78
CA GLU A 490 -16.23 2.83 -9.70
C GLU A 490 -17.27 3.85 -10.18
N VAL A 491 -18.55 3.46 -10.16
CA VAL A 491 -19.64 4.28 -10.71
C VAL A 491 -20.72 4.53 -9.65
N ASP A 492 -20.96 5.80 -9.35
CA ASP A 492 -22.15 6.24 -8.61
C ASP A 492 -23.30 6.46 -9.61
N PHE A 493 -24.13 5.44 -9.78
CA PHE A 493 -25.24 5.50 -10.73
C PHE A 493 -26.38 6.39 -10.24
N PRO A 494 -27.07 7.11 -11.16
CA PRO A 494 -28.23 7.91 -10.81
C PRO A 494 -29.32 7.07 -10.15
N LYS A 495 -29.90 7.61 -9.08
CA LYS A 495 -30.96 6.95 -8.31
C LYS A 495 -32.28 6.92 -9.07
N ASP A 496 -33.16 6.01 -8.69
CA ASP A 496 -34.54 5.96 -9.20
C ASP A 496 -35.26 7.30 -8.99
N ALA A 497 -36.00 7.72 -10.02
CA ALA A 497 -36.64 9.02 -10.07
C ALA A 497 -38.14 8.92 -10.34
N VAL A 498 -38.92 9.85 -9.80
CA VAL A 498 -40.35 9.97 -10.11
C VAL A 498 -40.67 11.38 -10.58
N ILE A 499 -41.24 11.48 -11.78
CA ILE A 499 -41.60 12.72 -12.44
C ILE A 499 -43.13 12.79 -12.50
N VAL A 500 -43.71 13.86 -11.95
CA VAL A 500 -45.17 14.10 -12.01
C VAL A 500 -45.44 15.43 -12.70
N SER A 501 -45.98 15.40 -13.91
CA SER A 501 -46.30 16.63 -14.67
C SER A 501 -47.37 16.38 -15.74
N GLY A 502 -48.35 17.27 -15.84
CA GLY A 502 -49.35 17.26 -16.91
C GLY A 502 -48.85 17.84 -18.25
N ASN A 503 -47.59 18.29 -18.32
CA ASN A 503 -47.02 18.96 -19.49
C ASN A 503 -45.85 18.14 -20.08
N ALA A 504 -46.02 17.66 -21.31
CA ALA A 504 -45.04 16.84 -22.02
C ALA A 504 -43.67 17.53 -22.21
N SER A 505 -43.64 18.85 -22.43
CA SER A 505 -42.38 19.60 -22.58
C SER A 505 -41.62 19.69 -21.26
N VAL A 506 -42.33 19.75 -20.13
CA VAL A 506 -41.73 19.75 -18.79
C VAL A 506 -41.20 18.36 -18.44
N ILE A 507 -41.92 17.29 -18.80
CA ILE A 507 -41.43 15.92 -18.64
C ILE A 507 -40.11 15.73 -19.39
N LEU A 508 -40.05 16.13 -20.67
CA LEU A 508 -38.85 16.00 -21.48
C LEU A 508 -37.67 16.80 -20.92
N TYR A 509 -37.93 18.01 -20.42
CA TYR A 509 -36.91 18.83 -19.77
C TYR A 509 -36.39 18.19 -18.48
N LEU A 510 -37.28 17.70 -17.61
CA LEU A 510 -36.92 17.05 -16.34
C LEU A 510 -36.15 15.75 -16.54
N MET A 511 -36.53 14.96 -17.55
CA MET A 511 -35.76 13.76 -17.93
C MET A 511 -34.33 14.10 -18.38
N GLY A 512 -34.11 15.31 -18.94
CA GLY A 512 -32.79 15.83 -19.28
C GLY A 512 -32.04 16.52 -18.12
N GLN A 513 -32.68 16.71 -16.96
CA GLN A 513 -32.05 17.26 -15.75
C GLN A 513 -31.63 16.16 -14.75
N LEU A 514 -32.01 14.90 -14.98
CA LEU A 514 -31.52 13.78 -14.18
C LEU A 514 -29.99 13.71 -14.29
N SER A 515 -29.32 13.51 -13.16
CA SER A 515 -27.86 13.43 -13.12
C SER A 515 -27.33 12.29 -14.01
N SER A 516 -26.16 12.52 -14.60
CA SER A 516 -25.39 11.43 -15.22
C SER A 516 -24.59 10.70 -14.13
N PRO A 517 -24.26 9.41 -14.34
CA PRO A 517 -23.38 8.68 -13.44
C PRO A 517 -22.08 9.44 -13.18
N ASN A 518 -21.66 9.50 -11.92
CA ASN A 518 -20.33 9.97 -11.58
C ASN A 518 -19.38 8.77 -11.63
N VAL A 519 -18.28 8.89 -12.39
CA VAL A 519 -17.39 7.76 -12.67
C VAL A 519 -15.97 8.06 -12.23
N THR A 520 -15.35 7.11 -11.55
CA THR A 520 -13.91 7.09 -11.25
C THR A 520 -13.29 5.85 -11.88
N SER A 521 -12.37 6.06 -12.84
CA SER A 521 -11.61 5.00 -13.51
C SER A 521 -10.28 4.76 -12.81
N SER A 522 -9.75 3.54 -12.91
CA SER A 522 -8.40 3.25 -12.43
C SER A 522 -7.35 4.08 -13.20
N GLU A 523 -6.26 4.46 -12.54
CA GLU A 523 -5.17 5.24 -13.15
C GLU A 523 -4.58 4.50 -14.37
N ARG A 524 -4.43 3.16 -14.28
CA ARG A 524 -3.98 2.28 -15.37
C ARG A 524 -4.83 2.47 -16.64
N CYS A 525 -6.15 2.59 -16.48
CA CYS A 525 -7.08 2.70 -17.59
C CYS A 525 -7.18 4.09 -18.20
N THR A 526 -6.89 5.14 -17.43
CA THR A 526 -6.93 6.54 -17.93
C THR A 526 -5.89 6.82 -19.03
N VAL A 527 -4.85 5.99 -19.15
CA VAL A 527 -3.79 6.15 -20.16
C VAL A 527 -4.25 5.71 -21.56
N TYR A 528 -5.18 4.75 -21.64
CA TYR A 528 -5.63 4.17 -22.92
C TYR A 528 -6.72 5.01 -23.59
N SER A 529 -7.76 5.41 -22.86
CA SER A 529 -8.78 6.36 -23.33
C SER A 529 -9.61 6.96 -22.20
N ASN A 530 -10.43 7.96 -22.53
CA ASN A 530 -11.39 8.53 -21.58
C ASN A 530 -12.56 7.57 -21.32
N VAL A 531 -13.14 7.68 -20.12
CA VAL A 531 -14.39 6.99 -19.75
C VAL A 531 -15.53 7.39 -20.70
N THR A 532 -16.31 6.41 -21.12
CA THR A 532 -17.54 6.61 -21.89
C THR A 532 -18.76 6.24 -21.05
N VAL A 533 -19.80 7.09 -21.11
CA VAL A 533 -21.05 6.91 -20.37
C VAL A 533 -22.21 6.96 -21.34
N ASN A 534 -22.88 5.82 -21.51
CA ASN A 534 -24.02 5.66 -22.40
C ASN A 534 -25.25 5.17 -21.63
N TYR A 535 -26.45 5.33 -22.20
CA TYR A 535 -27.65 4.72 -21.67
C TYR A 535 -28.62 4.28 -22.77
N THR A 536 -29.48 3.32 -22.43
CA THR A 536 -30.62 2.90 -23.26
C THR A 536 -31.88 2.89 -22.42
N ASP A 537 -32.99 3.36 -22.99
CA ASP A 537 -34.28 3.43 -22.31
C ASP A 537 -35.23 2.37 -22.87
N SER A 538 -35.89 1.63 -21.98
CA SER A 538 -37.07 0.81 -22.29
C SER A 538 -38.28 1.37 -21.56
N THR A 539 -39.43 1.42 -22.23
CA THR A 539 -40.64 2.08 -21.70
C THR A 539 -41.81 1.12 -21.64
N ASN A 540 -42.63 1.23 -20.59
CA ASN A 540 -43.86 0.46 -20.41
C ASN A 540 -44.97 1.39 -19.91
N ASP A 541 -46.04 1.56 -20.70
CA ASP A 541 -47.21 2.35 -20.32
C ASP A 541 -48.21 1.48 -19.55
N ASN A 542 -48.49 1.85 -18.31
CA ASN A 542 -49.38 1.10 -17.41
C ASN A 542 -50.80 1.69 -17.34
N GLY A 543 -51.13 2.66 -18.19
CA GLY A 543 -52.44 3.31 -18.27
C GLY A 543 -52.67 4.43 -17.25
N CYS A 544 -51.85 4.50 -16.20
CA CYS A 544 -51.80 5.61 -15.24
C CYS A 544 -50.52 6.46 -15.40
N GLY A 545 -49.45 5.90 -15.96
CA GLY A 545 -48.17 6.55 -16.21
C GLY A 545 -47.25 5.68 -17.07
N VAL A 546 -46.04 6.16 -17.30
CA VAL A 546 -45.00 5.45 -18.07
C VAL A 546 -43.86 5.08 -17.15
N ASP A 547 -43.53 3.80 -17.10
CA ASP A 547 -42.38 3.26 -16.40
C ASP A 547 -41.21 3.17 -17.39
N ILE A 548 -40.14 3.90 -17.12
CA ILE A 548 -38.94 3.94 -17.96
C ILE A 548 -37.82 3.26 -17.21
N LYS A 549 -37.31 2.14 -17.73
CA LYS A 549 -36.08 1.52 -17.25
C LYS A 549 -34.93 1.98 -18.11
N ARG A 550 -34.07 2.81 -17.53
CA ARG A 550 -32.85 3.31 -18.13
C ARG A 550 -31.67 2.42 -17.74
N THR A 551 -31.09 1.71 -18.68
CA THR A 551 -29.87 0.93 -18.47
C THR A 551 -28.67 1.80 -18.80
N TRP A 552 -27.91 2.16 -17.77
CA TRP A 552 -26.62 2.84 -17.89
C TRP A 552 -25.53 1.83 -18.22
N LEU A 553 -24.64 2.19 -19.14
CA LEU A 553 -23.44 1.46 -19.52
C LEU A 553 -22.26 2.42 -19.41
N VAL A 554 -21.38 2.15 -18.45
CA VAL A 554 -20.15 2.91 -18.25
C VAL A 554 -18.98 2.01 -18.64
N GLN A 555 -18.14 2.50 -19.55
CA GLN A 555 -16.93 1.80 -19.97
C GLN A 555 -15.72 2.68 -19.71
N ASP A 556 -14.71 2.14 -19.04
CA ASP A 556 -13.45 2.84 -18.78
C ASP A 556 -12.49 2.81 -19.98
N GLY A 557 -11.28 3.34 -19.81
CA GLY A 557 -10.28 3.37 -20.87
C GLY A 557 -9.63 2.03 -21.20
N CYS A 558 -9.62 1.06 -20.28
CA CYS A 558 -9.15 -0.29 -20.54
C CYS A 558 -10.17 -1.10 -21.35
N GLY A 559 -11.45 -0.78 -21.16
CA GLY A 559 -12.57 -1.48 -21.77
C GLY A 559 -13.45 -2.20 -20.76
N ASN A 560 -13.19 -2.07 -19.45
CA ASN A 560 -14.06 -2.62 -18.40
C ASN A 560 -15.42 -1.94 -18.43
N ILE A 561 -16.49 -2.71 -18.30
CA ILE A 561 -17.88 -2.27 -18.42
C ILE A 561 -18.63 -2.52 -17.12
N VAL A 562 -19.15 -1.45 -16.52
CA VAL A 562 -20.09 -1.53 -15.40
C VAL A 562 -21.48 -1.09 -15.86
N ARG A 563 -22.50 -1.88 -15.52
CA ARG A 563 -23.89 -1.65 -15.92
C ARG A 563 -24.79 -1.49 -14.70
N SER A 564 -25.80 -0.62 -14.80
CA SER A 564 -26.87 -0.50 -13.80
C SER A 564 -28.18 -0.07 -14.44
N VAL A 565 -29.30 -0.38 -13.79
CA VAL A 565 -30.64 -0.02 -14.25
C VAL A 565 -31.25 0.99 -13.29
N GLN A 566 -31.57 2.17 -13.80
CA GLN A 566 -32.35 3.21 -13.12
C GLN A 566 -33.82 3.10 -13.52
N THR A 567 -34.71 3.12 -12.54
CA THR A 567 -36.16 3.18 -12.76
C THR A 567 -36.65 4.62 -12.68
N ILE A 568 -37.24 5.12 -13.76
CA ILE A 568 -37.83 6.46 -13.85
C ILE A 568 -39.34 6.30 -14.08
N LEU A 569 -40.14 6.74 -13.12
CA LEU A 569 -41.60 6.64 -13.22
C LEU A 569 -42.18 8.00 -13.57
N VAL A 570 -42.96 8.06 -14.65
CA VAL A 570 -43.52 9.32 -15.18
C VAL A 570 -45.04 9.28 -15.09
N TYR A 571 -45.62 10.22 -14.35
CA TYR A 571 -47.06 10.35 -14.18
C TYR A 571 -47.56 11.69 -14.70
N ASN A 572 -48.72 11.68 -15.35
CA ASN A 572 -49.34 12.89 -15.89
C ASN A 572 -50.01 13.77 -14.79
N SER A 573 -50.20 13.23 -13.58
CA SER A 573 -50.86 13.91 -12.47
C SER A 573 -50.60 13.21 -11.13
N TRP A 574 -50.77 13.94 -10.02
CA TRP A 574 -50.70 13.36 -8.68
C TRP A 574 -51.81 12.33 -8.40
N GLN A 575 -52.99 12.49 -9.02
CA GLN A 575 -54.05 11.48 -8.94
C GLN A 575 -53.65 10.16 -9.58
N ALA A 576 -53.00 10.21 -10.75
CA ALA A 576 -52.47 9.04 -11.43
C ALA A 576 -51.39 8.32 -10.61
N LEU A 577 -50.45 9.06 -10.01
CA LEU A 577 -49.45 8.50 -9.09
C LEU A 577 -50.11 7.81 -7.88
N ARG A 578 -51.12 8.44 -7.26
CA ARG A 578 -51.85 7.87 -6.10
C ARG A 578 -52.71 6.66 -6.45
N ALA A 579 -53.13 6.52 -7.70
CA ALA A 579 -53.91 5.39 -8.19
C ALA A 579 -53.03 4.17 -8.55
N HIS A 580 -51.70 4.31 -8.56
CA HIS A 580 -50.79 3.23 -8.93
C HIS A 580 -50.71 2.17 -7.80
N PRO A 581 -51.05 0.90 -8.08
CA PRO A 581 -51.05 -0.15 -7.08
C PRO A 581 -49.61 -0.56 -6.73
N GLY A 582 -49.11 -0.08 -5.57
CA GLY A 582 -47.80 -0.49 -5.03
C GLY A 582 -46.90 0.63 -4.52
N GLN A 583 -47.27 1.91 -4.67
CA GLN A 583 -46.43 3.03 -4.24
C GLN A 583 -46.77 3.49 -2.82
N ASN A 584 -45.88 3.21 -1.86
CA ASN A 584 -45.86 3.86 -0.54
C ASN A 584 -44.75 4.93 -0.59
N CYS A 585 -45.12 6.21 -0.63
CA CYS A 585 -44.23 7.34 -0.96
C CYS A 585 -43.24 7.72 0.16
N THR A 586 -42.47 6.77 0.70
CA THR A 586 -41.52 7.00 1.80
C THR A 586 -40.04 6.81 1.42
N GLY A 587 -39.71 6.51 0.15
CA GLY A 587 -38.34 6.14 -0.27
C GLY A 587 -37.77 6.79 -1.56
N MET A 588 -38.46 7.74 -2.22
CA MET A 588 -37.97 8.35 -3.46
C MET A 588 -37.14 9.62 -3.17
N VAL A 589 -35.95 9.72 -3.75
CA VAL A 589 -34.93 10.72 -3.36
C VAL A 589 -34.89 11.97 -4.27
N GLU A 590 -35.52 11.96 -5.44
CA GLU A 590 -35.69 13.15 -6.29
C GLU A 590 -37.14 13.30 -6.75
N VAL A 591 -37.85 14.23 -6.13
CA VAL A 591 -39.18 14.68 -6.57
C VAL A 591 -39.02 16.07 -7.17
N VAL A 592 -39.10 16.18 -8.49
CA VAL A 592 -38.99 17.46 -9.18
C VAL A 592 -40.37 17.88 -9.69
N GLY A 593 -40.96 18.89 -9.02
CA GLY A 593 -42.25 19.49 -9.37
C GLY A 593 -43.20 19.60 -8.18
N CYS A 594 -43.33 20.79 -7.59
CA CYS A 594 -44.25 21.06 -6.48
C CYS A 594 -45.71 21.28 -6.96
N ASN A 595 -46.71 20.76 -6.21
CA ASN A 595 -47.75 21.52 -5.49
C ASN A 595 -48.73 20.54 -4.79
N ASP A 596 -48.80 20.58 -3.45
CA ASP A 596 -49.57 19.65 -2.59
C ASP A 596 -51.01 20.08 -2.29
N THR A 597 -51.59 21.03 -3.03
CA THR A 597 -52.98 21.48 -2.77
C THR A 597 -53.86 21.36 -3.99
N ALA A 598 -54.28 20.13 -4.29
CA ALA A 598 -55.42 19.89 -5.15
C ALA A 598 -56.16 18.63 -4.68
N ASP A 599 -56.92 18.75 -3.60
CA ASP A 599 -58.11 17.94 -3.37
C ASP A 599 -59.26 18.88 -2.97
N ALA A 600 -60.11 19.17 -3.98
CA ALA A 600 -61.48 19.70 -3.95
C ALA A 600 -61.69 20.89 -4.91
N ALA A 601 -62.68 20.73 -5.78
CA ALA A 601 -63.20 21.64 -6.81
C ALA A 601 -62.91 23.15 -6.58
N GLY A 602 -62.11 23.76 -7.47
CA GLY A 602 -61.89 25.21 -7.49
C GLY A 602 -61.11 25.63 -8.73
N GLN A 603 -61.65 26.61 -9.46
CA GLN A 603 -61.22 27.10 -10.76
C GLN A 603 -59.76 27.61 -10.78
N CYS A 604 -59.04 27.38 -11.89
CA CYS A 604 -57.81 28.11 -12.18
C CYS A 604 -58.12 29.61 -12.33
N THR A 605 -57.54 30.46 -11.48
CA THR A 605 -57.49 31.90 -11.72
C THR A 605 -56.06 32.39 -11.82
N THR A 606 -55.75 33.02 -12.95
CA THR A 606 -54.50 33.72 -13.28
C THR A 606 -54.44 35.09 -12.59
N ALA A 607 -54.00 35.18 -11.33
CA ALA A 607 -53.65 36.48 -10.73
C ALA A 607 -52.66 36.35 -9.54
N PRO A 608 -51.63 37.22 -9.42
CA PRO A 608 -50.57 37.11 -8.42
C PRO A 608 -50.92 37.80 -7.09
N CYS A 609 -50.44 37.24 -5.98
CA CYS A 609 -50.64 37.72 -4.62
C CYS A 609 -50.27 39.20 -4.42
N GLN A 610 -51.23 40.00 -3.92
CA GLN A 610 -51.00 41.31 -3.28
C GLN A 610 -51.01 41.17 -1.76
N GLY A 611 -50.03 41.77 -1.07
CA GLY A 611 -50.07 41.96 0.37
C GLY A 611 -48.69 41.89 1.05
N SER A 612 -48.22 43.02 1.55
CA SER A 612 -47.02 43.17 2.37
C SER A 612 -47.37 43.08 3.86
N GLN A 613 -46.56 42.33 4.62
CA GLN A 613 -46.49 42.17 6.08
C GLN A 613 -47.27 41.02 6.73
N GLY A 614 -46.57 40.29 7.60
CA GLY A 614 -47.15 39.69 8.81
C GLY A 614 -47.38 38.18 8.80
N LEU A 615 -46.73 37.49 9.75
CA LEU A 615 -46.90 36.09 10.21
C LEU A 615 -48.33 35.50 10.08
N PHE A 616 -48.42 34.20 9.74
CA PHE A 616 -49.59 33.36 10.04
C PHE A 616 -49.20 31.97 10.62
N MET A 617 -50.09 31.44 11.46
CA MET A 617 -49.91 30.31 12.37
C MET A 617 -49.93 28.91 11.73
N LEU A 618 -49.32 27.98 12.47
CA LEU A 618 -49.01 26.58 12.21
C LEU A 618 -50.22 25.63 12.05
N ALA A 619 -50.17 24.81 11.01
CA ALA A 619 -50.58 23.40 11.04
C ALA A 619 -49.49 22.58 10.31
N GLY A 620 -48.79 21.68 11.01
CA GLY A 620 -47.90 20.69 10.38
C GLY A 620 -46.40 21.00 10.24
N GLY A 621 -45.88 22.12 10.77
CA GLY A 621 -44.43 22.27 10.99
C GLY A 621 -43.52 22.52 9.76
N LEU A 622 -44.05 22.92 8.61
CA LEU A 622 -43.26 23.37 7.45
C LEU A 622 -43.40 24.89 7.28
N GLY A 623 -42.29 25.63 7.09
CA GLY A 623 -42.28 27.06 6.82
C GLY A 623 -41.76 27.37 5.41
N CYS A 624 -42.45 28.23 4.65
CA CYS A 624 -42.04 28.68 3.30
C CYS A 624 -41.73 30.19 3.29
N TYR A 625 -40.74 30.62 2.51
CA TYR A 625 -40.42 32.03 2.22
C TYR A 625 -40.44 32.28 0.71
N CYS A 626 -41.03 33.41 0.27
CA CYS A 626 -41.04 33.84 -1.14
C CYS A 626 -40.18 35.09 -1.32
N ALA A 627 -39.18 35.04 -2.20
CA ALA A 627 -38.42 36.21 -2.65
C ALA A 627 -38.86 36.59 -4.09
N ARG A 628 -39.10 37.89 -4.34
CA ARG A 628 -39.45 38.40 -5.68
C ARG A 628 -38.19 38.75 -6.47
N SER A 629 -37.90 37.99 -7.52
CA SER A 629 -37.64 38.51 -8.88
C SER A 629 -37.45 37.36 -9.87
N LEU A 630 -38.23 37.39 -10.96
CA LEU A 630 -38.19 36.54 -12.16
C LEU A 630 -38.78 35.12 -11.98
N ASP A 631 -40.11 35.05 -12.12
CA ASP A 631 -40.95 33.94 -12.62
C ASP A 631 -40.66 32.46 -12.26
N ASN A 632 -39.99 32.15 -11.14
CA ASN A 632 -39.99 30.80 -10.56
C ASN A 632 -39.90 30.86 -9.02
N ALA A 633 -40.57 29.94 -8.30
CA ALA A 633 -40.55 29.82 -6.84
C ALA A 633 -39.93 28.48 -6.39
N TRP A 634 -39.15 28.47 -5.31
CA TRP A 634 -38.49 27.27 -4.76
C TRP A 634 -38.72 27.10 -3.24
N CYS A 635 -38.79 25.85 -2.77
CA CYS A 635 -38.91 25.45 -1.35
C CYS A 635 -37.67 24.65 -0.91
N LEU A 636 -37.25 24.77 0.36
CA LEU A 636 -36.10 24.05 0.94
C LEU A 636 -36.50 23.40 2.26
N GLN A 637 -36.22 22.10 2.44
CA GLN A 637 -36.63 21.30 3.61
C GLN A 637 -35.55 21.27 4.71
N VAL A 638 -35.97 21.38 5.97
CA VAL A 638 -35.16 21.10 7.17
C VAL A 638 -35.79 19.91 7.90
N GLN A 639 -35.03 18.82 8.13
CA GLN A 639 -35.53 17.60 8.77
C GLN A 639 -35.09 17.49 10.25
N LYS A 640 -36.05 17.15 11.12
CA LYS A 640 -35.84 16.75 12.53
C LYS A 640 -36.34 15.30 12.71
N ARG A 641 -35.48 14.42 13.22
CA ARG A 641 -35.73 12.97 13.45
C ARG A 641 -36.67 12.69 14.63
N SER A 642 -37.50 11.65 14.51
CA SER A 642 -37.94 10.80 15.63
C SER A 642 -38.22 9.35 15.18
N HIS A 643 -38.06 8.40 16.10
CA HIS A 643 -37.91 6.94 15.92
C HIS A 643 -39.22 6.13 16.21
N PRO A 644 -39.25 4.80 15.97
CA PRO A 644 -40.43 4.04 15.52
C PRO A 644 -41.14 3.18 16.59
N GLY A 645 -42.35 2.70 16.26
CA GLY A 645 -43.14 1.71 17.00
C GLY A 645 -43.71 0.59 16.10
N VAL A 646 -43.59 -0.64 16.59
CA VAL A 646 -43.69 -2.00 15.99
C VAL A 646 -45.10 -2.49 15.58
N LYS A 647 -45.24 -3.33 14.52
CA LYS A 647 -45.73 -4.76 14.50
C LYS A 647 -46.43 -5.25 13.22
N GLY A 648 -45.91 -6.37 12.66
CA GLY A 648 -46.68 -7.59 12.35
C GLY A 648 -47.03 -7.91 10.88
N MET A 649 -46.56 -9.05 10.36
CA MET A 649 -47.34 -10.25 9.95
C MET A 649 -46.72 -11.02 8.75
N GLU A 650 -46.76 -12.35 8.85
CA GLU A 650 -46.08 -13.37 8.04
C GLU A 650 -46.74 -13.65 6.67
N VAL A 651 -45.94 -14.00 5.64
CA VAL A 651 -46.36 -14.80 4.48
C VAL A 651 -45.24 -15.76 4.05
N LEU A 652 -45.64 -17.02 3.86
CA LEU A 652 -44.85 -18.20 3.53
C LEU A 652 -44.57 -18.28 2.01
N THR A 653 -43.31 -18.33 1.58
CA THR A 653 -42.92 -18.66 0.18
C THR A 653 -41.74 -19.64 0.21
N VAL A 654 -41.87 -20.77 -0.48
CA VAL A 654 -40.84 -21.81 -0.63
C VAL A 654 -39.93 -21.43 -1.79
N CYS A 655 -38.65 -21.17 -1.51
CA CYS A 655 -37.62 -20.87 -2.51
C CYS A 655 -36.45 -21.87 -2.32
N PHE A 656 -35.98 -22.48 -3.41
CA PHE A 656 -34.74 -23.28 -3.42
C PHE A 656 -33.56 -22.33 -3.15
N CYS A 657 -32.94 -22.43 -1.97
CA CYS A 657 -31.80 -21.60 -1.60
C CYS A 657 -30.54 -22.48 -1.60
N VAL A 658 -29.66 -22.28 -2.57
CA VAL A 658 -28.26 -22.70 -2.45
C VAL A 658 -27.62 -21.71 -1.49
N LEU A 659 -27.46 -22.11 -0.22
CA LEU A 659 -26.74 -21.34 0.79
C LEU A 659 -25.24 -21.52 0.55
N SER A 660 -24.68 -20.79 -0.41
CA SER A 660 -23.26 -20.42 -0.37
C SER A 660 -23.08 -19.44 0.79
N PHE A 661 -22.60 -19.92 1.92
CA PHE A 661 -21.99 -19.05 2.92
C PHE A 661 -20.63 -18.61 2.36
N GLY A 662 -20.66 -17.67 1.42
CA GLY A 662 -19.52 -16.78 1.20
C GLY A 662 -19.40 -15.93 2.45
N LEU A 663 -18.53 -16.32 3.38
CA LEU A 663 -18.03 -15.40 4.38
C LEU A 663 -17.14 -14.42 3.59
N LEU A 664 -17.74 -13.32 3.13
CA LEU A 664 -17.03 -12.12 2.68
C LEU A 664 -16.13 -11.68 3.83
N VAL A 665 -14.87 -12.14 3.83
CA VAL A 665 -13.82 -11.52 4.64
C VAL A 665 -13.10 -10.56 3.71
N ASN A 666 -13.61 -9.34 3.62
CA ASN A 666 -12.90 -8.19 3.06
C ASN A 666 -11.54 -8.07 3.76
N CYS A 667 -10.46 -8.56 3.18
CA CYS A 667 -9.12 -8.12 3.59
C CYS A 667 -8.76 -6.90 2.74
N ASN A 668 -9.32 -5.74 3.11
CA ASN A 668 -8.59 -4.50 2.88
C ASN A 668 -7.23 -4.72 3.54
N ILE A 669 -6.12 -4.60 2.82
CA ILE A 669 -4.92 -4.12 3.51
C ILE A 669 -5.13 -2.62 3.65
N ASP A 670 -5.72 -2.29 4.78
CA ASP A 670 -5.89 -0.95 5.27
C ASP A 670 -4.50 -0.30 5.33
N VAL A 671 -4.38 0.92 4.78
CA VAL A 671 -3.15 1.71 4.89
C VAL A 671 -2.82 1.80 6.37
N PRO A 672 -1.59 1.54 6.84
CA PRO A 672 -1.28 1.66 8.25
C PRO A 672 -1.66 3.06 8.74
N ASP A 673 -2.73 3.21 9.49
CA ASP A 673 -3.20 4.47 10.01
C ASP A 673 -4.07 4.25 11.25
N ASN A 674 -4.82 5.26 11.70
CA ASN A 674 -5.70 5.16 12.87
C ASN A 674 -7.15 4.79 12.52
N SER A 675 -7.42 4.42 11.27
CA SER A 675 -8.61 3.75 10.77
C SER A 675 -8.36 2.24 10.79
N GLY A 676 -9.38 1.46 11.13
CA GLY A 676 -9.26 0.02 11.04
C GLY A 676 -10.57 -0.70 11.28
N LYS A 677 -10.56 -2.02 11.13
CA LYS A 677 -11.74 -2.87 11.30
C LYS A 677 -11.91 -3.45 12.70
N GLU A 678 -10.85 -3.49 13.49
CA GLU A 678 -10.89 -4.01 14.85
C GLU A 678 -10.03 -3.16 15.80
N PHE A 679 -10.62 -2.79 16.93
CA PHE A 679 -9.95 -2.09 18.03
C PHE A 679 -10.15 -2.85 19.32
N ILE A 680 -9.10 -2.94 20.13
CA ILE A 680 -9.17 -3.43 21.50
C ILE A 680 -8.77 -2.28 22.42
N ILE A 681 -9.74 -1.80 23.19
CA ILE A 681 -9.61 -0.67 24.09
C ILE A 681 -9.83 -1.08 25.54
N ALA A 682 -9.34 -0.25 26.45
CA ALA A 682 -9.69 -0.28 27.87
C ALA A 682 -9.77 1.16 28.39
N PHE A 683 -10.11 1.31 29.66
CA PHE A 683 -10.11 2.62 30.32
C PHE A 683 -9.30 2.49 31.59
N MET A 684 -8.26 3.32 31.73
CA MET A 684 -7.46 3.39 32.95
C MET A 684 -8.30 3.96 34.11
N ASP A 685 -7.84 3.75 35.34
CA ASP A 685 -8.55 4.26 36.52
C ASP A 685 -8.57 5.80 36.53
N ASN A 686 -9.72 6.39 36.86
CA ASN A 686 -9.93 7.83 37.04
C ASN A 686 -10.29 8.15 38.50
N THR A 687 -10.11 9.40 38.94
CA THR A 687 -9.93 9.79 40.34
C THR A 687 -11.19 10.03 41.16
N PHE A 688 -12.34 10.27 40.54
CA PHE A 688 -13.46 10.87 41.26
C PHE A 688 -14.79 10.17 41.02
N ILE A 689 -15.14 9.23 41.91
CA ILE A 689 -16.49 8.65 42.14
C ILE A 689 -16.74 7.41 41.26
N ASN A 690 -17.57 6.47 41.73
CA ASN A 690 -18.00 5.29 40.97
C ASN A 690 -19.06 5.69 39.92
N ASN A 691 -18.73 6.62 39.03
CA ASN A 691 -19.66 7.12 38.03
C ASN A 691 -18.96 7.45 36.69
N ASP A 692 -17.89 6.70 36.38
CA ASP A 692 -17.05 6.89 35.21
C ASP A 692 -17.94 6.91 33.95
N SER A 693 -17.95 8.04 33.26
CA SER A 693 -18.57 8.19 31.94
C SER A 693 -17.54 7.79 30.90
N LEU A 694 -17.44 6.49 30.65
CA LEU A 694 -16.56 5.97 29.61
C LEU A 694 -17.23 6.18 28.26
N ASN A 695 -16.59 6.93 27.38
CA ASN A 695 -17.16 7.27 26.09
C ASN A 695 -16.28 6.80 24.96
N VAL A 696 -16.92 6.26 23.93
CA VAL A 696 -16.29 5.98 22.65
C VAL A 696 -16.97 6.84 21.59
N PHE A 697 -16.17 7.59 20.85
CA PHE A 697 -16.62 8.39 19.72
C PHE A 697 -16.16 7.72 18.43
N LEU A 698 -17.14 7.29 17.64
CA LEU A 698 -16.92 6.58 16.40
C LEU A 698 -17.22 7.50 15.22
N THR A 699 -16.33 7.48 14.24
CA THR A 699 -16.51 8.14 12.94
C THR A 699 -16.00 7.23 11.83
N THR A 700 -16.34 7.53 10.60
CA THR A 700 -15.92 6.75 9.42
C THR A 700 -15.87 7.67 8.21
N ASP A 701 -14.93 7.38 7.31
CA ASP A 701 -14.87 8.03 5.99
C ASP A 701 -15.68 7.29 4.92
N PHE A 702 -16.25 6.12 5.26
CA PHE A 702 -17.06 5.34 4.33
C PHE A 702 -18.40 6.04 4.02
N PRO A 703 -18.80 6.16 2.74
CA PRO A 703 -20.06 6.80 2.34
C PRO A 703 -21.30 6.10 2.91
N SER A 704 -21.25 4.77 3.02
CA SER A 704 -22.31 3.96 3.61
C SER A 704 -22.20 3.86 5.14
N PRO A 705 -23.32 3.82 5.89
CA PRO A 705 -23.26 3.56 7.32
C PRO A 705 -22.51 2.27 7.66
N VAL A 706 -21.55 2.33 8.59
CA VAL A 706 -20.76 1.19 9.09
C VAL A 706 -21.40 0.66 10.36
N GLN A 707 -21.58 -0.67 10.48
CA GLN A 707 -22.16 -1.29 11.67
C GLN A 707 -21.05 -1.78 12.61
N VAL A 708 -20.79 -1.01 13.67
CA VAL A 708 -19.77 -1.34 14.66
C VAL A 708 -20.37 -2.22 15.74
N HIS A 709 -19.77 -3.37 15.96
CA HIS A 709 -20.14 -4.36 16.96
C HIS A 709 -19.24 -4.21 18.18
N ILE A 710 -19.85 -4.00 19.35
CA ILE A 710 -19.14 -3.79 20.61
C ILE A 710 -19.34 -5.02 21.48
N THR A 711 -18.23 -5.66 21.83
CA THR A 711 -18.20 -6.92 22.56
C THR A 711 -17.21 -6.86 23.71
N ALA A 712 -17.41 -7.76 24.67
CA ALA A 712 -16.55 -7.94 25.84
C ALA A 712 -16.43 -9.43 26.13
N HIS A 713 -15.52 -9.80 27.04
CA HIS A 713 -15.44 -11.17 27.54
C HIS A 713 -16.79 -11.64 28.10
N SER A 714 -17.08 -12.94 28.00
CA SER A 714 -18.38 -13.53 28.37
C SER A 714 -18.81 -13.20 29.81
N SER A 715 -17.85 -13.07 30.74
CA SER A 715 -18.12 -12.67 32.13
C SER A 715 -18.56 -11.21 32.29
N TYR A 716 -18.26 -10.32 31.34
CA TYR A 716 -18.63 -8.89 31.37
C TYR A 716 -19.66 -8.51 30.30
N LEU A 717 -19.90 -9.36 29.31
CA LEU A 717 -20.80 -9.09 28.17
C LEU A 717 -22.24 -8.72 28.58
N HIS A 718 -22.71 -9.24 29.72
CA HIS A 718 -24.05 -8.95 30.24
C HIS A 718 -24.20 -7.53 30.80
N HIS A 719 -23.10 -6.84 31.09
CA HIS A 719 -23.12 -5.44 31.53
C HIS A 719 -23.27 -4.46 30.35
N LEU A 720 -22.94 -4.85 29.11
CA LEU A 720 -23.14 -3.99 27.94
C LEU A 720 -24.64 -3.85 27.61
N PRO A 721 -25.20 -2.62 27.61
CA PRO A 721 -26.57 -2.37 27.20
C PRO A 721 -26.83 -2.90 25.78
N GLN A 722 -28.04 -3.45 25.54
CA GLN A 722 -28.40 -3.96 24.22
C GLN A 722 -28.29 -2.88 23.13
N SER A 723 -28.56 -1.62 23.47
CA SER A 723 -28.39 -0.46 22.57
C SER A 723 -26.94 -0.22 22.12
N ASN A 724 -25.95 -0.75 22.85
CA ASN A 724 -24.53 -0.49 22.59
C ASN A 724 -23.87 -1.64 21.84
N LYS A 725 -24.47 -2.83 21.80
CA LYS A 725 -23.85 -4.01 21.20
C LYS A 725 -23.64 -3.87 19.69
N THR A 726 -24.49 -3.11 19.02
CA THR A 726 -24.34 -2.75 17.60
C THR A 726 -24.78 -1.31 17.40
N VAL A 727 -23.91 -0.49 16.82
CA VAL A 727 -24.17 0.93 16.55
C VAL A 727 -23.86 1.26 15.09
N SER A 728 -24.72 2.10 14.48
CA SER A 728 -24.55 2.53 13.10
C SER A 728 -23.78 3.85 13.06
N VAL A 729 -22.56 3.80 12.53
CA VAL A 729 -21.65 4.93 12.36
C VAL A 729 -21.82 5.49 10.96
N ARG A 730 -21.93 6.82 10.80
CA ARG A 730 -22.13 7.45 9.49
C ARG A 730 -21.11 8.56 9.26
N ARG A 731 -20.61 8.63 8.03
CA ARG A 731 -19.74 9.73 7.58
C ARG A 731 -20.36 11.10 7.88
N GLY A 732 -19.51 12.02 8.34
CA GLY A 732 -19.91 13.37 8.70
C GLY A 732 -20.71 13.48 10.02
N SER A 733 -20.81 12.40 10.80
CA SER A 733 -21.46 12.43 12.11
C SER A 733 -20.71 11.61 13.15
N ILE A 734 -20.68 12.14 14.37
CA ILE A 734 -20.07 11.46 15.53
C ILE A 734 -21.10 10.52 16.16
N THR A 735 -20.74 9.24 16.26
CA THR A 735 -21.54 8.26 16.99
C THR A 735 -20.92 8.04 18.36
N ARG A 736 -21.54 8.59 19.40
CA ARG A 736 -21.09 8.41 20.78
C ARG A 736 -21.72 7.15 21.39
N VAL A 737 -20.89 6.32 21.98
CA VAL A 737 -21.30 5.15 22.77
C VAL A 737 -20.83 5.33 24.20
N ASN A 738 -21.74 5.17 25.17
CA ASN A 738 -21.40 5.14 26.58
C ASN A 738 -21.07 3.70 26.99
N ILE A 739 -19.85 3.44 27.43
CA ILE A 739 -19.45 2.15 27.99
C ILE A 739 -19.70 2.21 29.51
N PRO A 740 -20.34 1.18 30.12
CA PRO A 740 -20.57 1.18 31.56
C PRO A 740 -19.27 1.25 32.38
N ASP A 741 -19.29 2.02 33.46
CA ASP A 741 -18.19 2.24 34.42
C ASP A 741 -17.47 0.96 34.90
N ILE A 742 -18.17 -0.18 34.96
CA ILE A 742 -17.58 -1.46 35.34
C ILE A 742 -16.40 -1.90 34.45
N PHE A 743 -16.32 -1.37 33.21
CA PHE A 743 -15.21 -1.57 32.27
C PHE A 743 -13.97 -0.70 32.56
N ALA A 744 -14.04 0.27 33.47
CA ALA A 744 -12.86 1.00 33.92
C ALA A 744 -11.96 0.09 34.76
N MET A 745 -10.67 -0.01 34.43
CA MET A 745 -9.70 -0.70 35.26
C MET A 745 -9.65 -0.04 36.65
N LYS A 746 -9.57 -0.86 37.69
CA LYS A 746 -9.46 -0.39 39.08
C LYS A 746 -8.28 -1.08 39.73
N ASP A 747 -7.49 -0.30 40.46
CA ASP A 747 -6.24 -0.74 41.08
C ASP A 747 -5.24 -1.35 40.07
N THR A 748 -4.56 -2.42 40.46
CA THR A 748 -3.58 -3.15 39.63
C THR A 748 -3.99 -4.61 39.40
N ASN A 749 -5.30 -4.90 39.56
CA ASN A 749 -5.84 -6.25 39.45
C ASN A 749 -6.03 -6.67 37.99
N ARG A 750 -5.74 -7.94 37.72
CA ARG A 750 -6.06 -8.56 36.43
C ARG A 750 -7.57 -8.82 36.33
N SER A 751 -8.18 -8.43 35.23
CA SER A 751 -9.63 -8.55 35.01
C SER A 751 -9.96 -8.62 33.52
N PHE A 752 -11.21 -8.91 33.15
CA PHE A 752 -11.62 -8.96 31.74
C PHE A 752 -12.39 -7.71 31.32
N LYS A 753 -11.73 -6.55 31.44
CA LYS A 753 -12.35 -5.25 31.16
C LYS A 753 -12.04 -4.70 29.77
N GLY A 754 -11.38 -5.49 28.92
CA GLY A 754 -11.12 -5.13 27.53
C GLY A 754 -12.42 -5.10 26.74
N VAL A 755 -12.59 -4.05 25.93
CA VAL A 755 -13.72 -3.86 25.03
C VAL A 755 -13.21 -3.99 23.60
N ARG A 756 -13.84 -4.87 22.82
CA ARG A 756 -13.57 -5.04 21.40
C ARG A 756 -14.62 -4.32 20.59
N LEU A 757 -14.17 -3.46 19.69
CA LEU A 757 -14.99 -2.84 18.65
C LEU A 757 -14.60 -3.44 17.31
N SER A 758 -15.56 -3.92 16.53
CA SER A 758 -15.27 -4.50 15.22
C SER A 758 -16.35 -4.23 14.18
N ALA A 759 -15.96 -4.05 12.93
CA ALA A 759 -16.86 -3.88 11.79
C ALA A 759 -16.30 -4.55 10.53
N ASP A 760 -17.11 -4.62 9.48
CA ASP A 760 -16.76 -5.12 8.14
C ASP A 760 -16.00 -4.09 7.29
N LYS A 761 -16.17 -2.80 7.62
CA LYS A 761 -15.50 -1.64 7.02
C LYS A 761 -14.77 -0.87 8.11
N GLU A 762 -13.77 -0.10 7.73
CA GLU A 762 -13.01 0.64 8.73
C GLU A 762 -13.79 1.80 9.36
N PHE A 763 -13.37 2.11 10.57
CA PHE A 763 -13.84 3.24 11.33
C PHE A 763 -12.70 3.73 12.22
N ILE A 764 -12.85 4.95 12.73
CA ILE A 764 -11.88 5.56 13.63
C ILE A 764 -12.51 5.61 15.02
N VAL A 765 -11.69 5.33 16.03
CA VAL A 765 -12.09 5.25 17.43
C VAL A 765 -11.33 6.27 18.25
N TYR A 766 -12.07 7.19 18.86
CA TYR A 766 -11.57 8.03 19.94
C TYR A 766 -12.22 7.58 21.25
N GLY A 767 -11.44 7.43 22.31
CA GLY A 767 -11.96 7.14 23.64
C GLY A 767 -11.85 8.37 24.53
N SER A 768 -12.78 8.53 25.47
CA SER A 768 -12.56 9.42 26.60
C SER A 768 -12.99 8.76 27.90
N ASN A 769 -12.25 9.09 28.95
CA ASN A 769 -12.51 8.63 30.29
C ASN A 769 -12.88 9.83 31.14
N ALA A 770 -14.15 9.95 31.49
CA ALA A 770 -14.68 11.19 32.03
C ALA A 770 -15.38 11.03 33.38
N GLU A 771 -15.05 11.94 34.27
CA GLU A 771 -15.72 12.24 35.54
C GLU A 771 -16.09 13.73 35.56
N PRO A 772 -16.97 14.20 36.47
CA PRO A 772 -17.43 15.59 36.51
C PRO A 772 -16.32 16.66 36.51
N TYR A 773 -15.13 16.32 36.99
CA TYR A 773 -13.98 17.21 37.12
C TYR A 773 -12.67 16.57 36.67
N SER A 774 -12.73 15.53 35.82
CA SER A 774 -11.53 14.84 35.32
C SER A 774 -11.84 14.12 34.01
N LEU A 775 -11.30 14.57 32.88
CA LEU A 775 -11.45 13.99 31.55
C LEU A 775 -10.14 14.13 30.77
N ASP A 776 -9.77 13.05 30.07
CA ASP A 776 -8.93 13.16 28.89
C ASP A 776 -9.41 12.17 27.82
N ALA A 777 -8.98 12.40 26.58
CA ALA A 777 -9.35 11.59 25.44
C ALA A 777 -8.11 11.12 24.69
N PHE A 778 -8.22 9.97 24.03
CA PHE A 778 -7.14 9.33 23.29
C PHE A 778 -7.61 8.93 21.90
N VAL A 779 -6.66 8.79 20.98
CA VAL A 779 -6.90 8.10 19.71
C VAL A 779 -6.59 6.61 19.92
N ALA A 780 -7.55 5.73 19.64
CA ALA A 780 -7.28 4.30 19.73
C ALA A 780 -6.54 3.81 18.49
N LEU A 781 -5.60 2.89 18.68
CA LEU A 781 -4.93 2.22 17.57
C LEU A 781 -5.69 0.94 17.18
N PRO A 782 -5.88 0.69 15.87
CA PRO A 782 -6.46 -0.55 15.40
C PRO A 782 -5.47 -1.71 15.57
N VAL A 783 -6.00 -2.94 15.61
CA VAL A 783 -5.24 -4.15 15.98
C VAL A 783 -4.09 -4.45 15.02
N ASP A 784 -4.21 -4.07 13.75
CA ASP A 784 -3.20 -4.16 12.69
C ASP A 784 -2.03 -3.17 12.84
N ILE A 785 -2.15 -2.17 13.71
CA ILE A 785 -1.05 -1.24 14.06
C ILE A 785 -0.30 -1.65 15.32
N LEU A 786 -0.94 -2.41 16.21
CA LEU A 786 -0.34 -2.76 17.49
C LEU A 786 0.95 -3.58 17.30
N GLY A 787 1.97 -3.24 18.07
CA GLY A 787 3.29 -3.85 18.04
C GLY A 787 3.61 -4.58 19.33
N GLN A 788 4.90 -4.86 19.54
CA GLN A 788 5.38 -5.71 20.63
C GLN A 788 6.23 -4.96 21.66
N GLU A 789 6.86 -3.85 21.26
CA GLU A 789 7.75 -3.06 22.12
C GLU A 789 7.20 -1.64 22.31
N TYR A 790 7.11 -1.20 23.57
CA TYR A 790 6.62 0.12 23.97
C TYR A 790 7.50 0.73 25.07
N ILE A 791 7.55 2.06 25.09
CA ILE A 791 8.12 2.84 26.19
C ILE A 791 7.02 3.75 26.73
N ALA A 792 6.69 3.60 28.01
CA ALA A 792 5.64 4.37 28.66
C ALA A 792 6.01 5.86 28.82
N GLY A 793 5.00 6.71 28.83
CA GLY A 793 5.11 8.13 29.12
C GLY A 793 4.02 8.57 30.11
N SER A 794 4.38 9.39 31.09
CA SER A 794 3.43 9.98 32.05
C SER A 794 3.93 11.35 32.50
N TYR A 795 3.23 11.96 33.44
CA TYR A 795 3.71 13.12 34.18
C TYR A 795 3.84 12.82 35.68
N SER A 796 4.67 13.57 36.39
CA SER A 796 4.78 13.47 37.86
C SER A 796 3.75 14.38 38.53
N ASP A 797 2.84 13.83 39.33
CA ASP A 797 1.90 14.65 40.12
C ASP A 797 2.56 15.31 41.35
N CYS A 798 3.80 14.93 41.69
CA CYS A 798 4.54 15.33 42.91
C CYS A 798 3.77 15.14 44.24
N SER A 799 2.58 14.53 44.19
CA SER A 799 1.75 14.10 45.30
C SER A 799 1.60 12.59 45.23
N SER A 800 1.72 11.87 46.35
CA SER A 800 1.56 10.41 46.36
C SER A 800 0.11 9.95 46.28
N ASN A 801 -0.83 10.88 46.08
CA ASN A 801 -2.27 10.60 46.15
C ASN A 801 -2.79 9.92 44.88
N PHE A 802 -2.19 10.22 43.73
CA PHE A 802 -2.65 9.72 42.43
C PHE A 802 -1.48 9.14 41.63
N PRO A 803 -1.55 7.85 41.25
CA PRO A 803 -0.45 7.19 40.56
C PRO A 803 -0.37 7.57 39.08
N ALA A 804 0.85 7.51 38.52
CA ALA A 804 1.06 7.30 37.09
C ALA A 804 0.60 5.88 36.73
N LEU A 805 -0.01 5.72 35.56
CA LEU A 805 -0.68 4.48 35.15
C LEU A 805 -0.19 4.01 33.78
N VAL A 806 -0.08 2.69 33.63
CA VAL A 806 0.04 2.01 32.32
C VAL A 806 -1.01 0.92 32.24
N GLY A 807 -1.91 1.04 31.28
CA GLY A 807 -2.95 0.06 30.98
C GLY A 807 -2.48 -0.91 29.89
N LEU A 808 -2.58 -2.22 30.15
CA LEU A 808 -2.21 -3.28 29.21
C LEU A 808 -3.43 -4.16 28.91
N VAL A 809 -3.70 -4.41 27.63
CA VAL A 809 -4.81 -5.25 27.19
C VAL A 809 -4.33 -6.33 26.23
N GLY A 810 -4.61 -7.59 26.56
CA GLY A 810 -4.29 -8.72 25.69
C GLY A 810 -5.12 -8.69 24.41
N VAL A 811 -4.46 -8.62 23.26
CA VAL A 811 -5.10 -8.73 21.93
C VAL A 811 -5.36 -10.19 21.57
N HIS A 812 -4.43 -11.06 21.96
CA HIS A 812 -4.46 -12.49 21.73
C HIS A 812 -4.39 -13.26 23.04
N ASN A 813 -4.78 -14.54 23.00
CA ASN A 813 -4.57 -15.43 24.14
C ASN A 813 -3.09 -15.76 24.33
N ASN A 814 -2.70 -16.03 25.57
CA ASN A 814 -1.34 -16.38 25.95
C ASN A 814 -0.30 -15.37 25.42
N THR A 815 -0.54 -14.08 25.64
CA THR A 815 0.45 -13.02 25.35
C THR A 815 1.35 -12.86 26.56
N HIS A 816 2.63 -13.22 26.42
CA HIS A 816 3.64 -13.05 27.45
C HIS A 816 4.19 -11.63 27.39
N ILE A 817 4.24 -10.95 28.54
CA ILE A 817 4.62 -9.53 28.62
C ILE A 817 5.70 -9.37 29.68
N GLU A 818 6.82 -8.81 29.26
CA GLU A 818 7.94 -8.38 30.07
C GLU A 818 7.82 -6.88 30.37
N ILE A 819 7.87 -6.52 31.65
CA ILE A 819 7.84 -5.14 32.12
C ILE A 819 9.18 -4.84 32.78
N THR A 820 9.89 -3.84 32.27
CA THR A 820 11.14 -3.32 32.85
C THR A 820 10.88 -1.91 33.40
N PRO A 821 10.81 -1.72 34.73
CA PRO A 821 10.61 -0.41 35.34
C PRO A 821 11.65 0.62 34.88
N ALA A 822 11.25 1.90 34.81
CA ALA A 822 12.18 3.00 34.60
C ALA A 822 13.22 3.08 35.75
N ASN A 823 14.41 3.60 35.45
CA ASN A 823 15.49 3.65 36.43
C ASN A 823 15.11 4.53 37.63
N GLY A 824 15.11 3.96 38.83
CA GLY A 824 14.70 4.65 40.07
C GLY A 824 13.19 4.75 40.29
N THR A 825 12.38 4.03 39.50
CA THR A 825 10.92 3.98 39.64
C THR A 825 10.46 2.63 40.17
N ASP A 826 9.69 2.64 41.26
CA ASP A 826 9.00 1.46 41.78
C ASP A 826 7.59 1.38 41.16
N ILE A 827 7.29 0.29 40.46
CA ILE A 827 5.96 0.05 39.88
C ILE A 827 5.18 -0.96 40.74
N ILE A 828 3.86 -0.90 40.70
CA ILE A 828 2.96 -1.82 41.39
C ILE A 828 2.28 -2.70 40.34
N VAL A 829 2.46 -4.01 40.46
CA VAL A 829 1.87 -5.03 39.57
C VAL A 829 1.11 -6.05 40.41
N MET A 830 -0.20 -6.20 40.17
CA MET A 830 -1.05 -7.10 40.97
C MET A 830 -0.92 -6.89 42.48
N GLY A 831 -0.87 -5.62 42.91
CA GLY A 831 -0.74 -5.21 44.31
C GLY A 831 0.68 -5.29 44.89
N ASN A 832 1.67 -5.78 44.15
CA ASN A 832 3.04 -5.94 44.63
C ASN A 832 3.96 -4.85 44.06
N PRO A 833 4.75 -4.15 44.90
CA PRO A 833 5.77 -3.24 44.42
C PRO A 833 6.95 -4.02 43.80
N VAL A 834 7.44 -3.56 42.66
CA VAL A 834 8.46 -4.19 41.83
C VAL A 834 9.37 -3.10 41.26
N ASN A 835 10.67 -3.30 41.38
CA ASN A 835 11.71 -2.43 40.82
C ASN A 835 12.71 -3.17 39.93
N TYR A 836 12.37 -4.41 39.60
CA TYR A 836 13.12 -5.29 38.71
C TYR A 836 12.23 -5.72 37.56
N LYS A 837 12.85 -6.31 36.53
CA LYS A 837 12.13 -6.86 35.38
C LYS A 837 11.15 -7.96 35.82
N THR A 838 9.88 -7.83 35.46
CA THR A 838 8.82 -8.78 35.81
C THR A 838 8.05 -9.26 34.58
N GLN A 839 7.36 -10.38 34.70
CA GLN A 839 6.66 -11.05 33.62
C GLN A 839 5.21 -11.31 34.02
N ILE A 840 4.30 -11.08 33.08
CA ILE A 840 2.89 -11.44 33.22
C ILE A 840 2.41 -12.11 31.94
N THR A 841 1.22 -12.71 31.99
CA THR A 841 0.57 -13.26 30.81
C THR A 841 -0.88 -12.82 30.81
N LEU A 842 -1.33 -12.30 29.67
CA LEU A 842 -2.71 -11.89 29.44
C LEU A 842 -3.34 -12.77 28.37
N ASN A 843 -4.61 -13.10 28.58
CA ASN A 843 -5.47 -13.62 27.52
C ASN A 843 -6.17 -12.49 26.76
N ARG A 844 -6.85 -12.84 25.68
CA ARG A 844 -7.60 -11.88 24.87
C ARG A 844 -8.67 -11.19 25.71
N LEU A 845 -8.72 -9.85 25.64
CA LEU A 845 -9.57 -8.94 26.45
C LEU A 845 -9.29 -8.95 27.95
N GLU A 846 -8.25 -9.68 28.39
CA GLU A 846 -7.76 -9.56 29.74
C GLU A 846 -6.93 -8.28 29.86
N THR A 847 -7.22 -7.53 30.91
CA THR A 847 -6.64 -6.23 31.22
C THR A 847 -5.89 -6.30 32.52
N ILE A 848 -4.79 -5.56 32.59
CA ILE A 848 -4.11 -5.24 33.83
C ILE A 848 -3.63 -3.79 33.76
N GLN A 849 -3.66 -3.12 34.91
CA GLN A 849 -3.09 -1.80 35.07
C GLN A 849 -1.88 -1.87 35.98
N ILE A 850 -0.84 -1.15 35.62
CA ILE A 850 0.38 -0.96 36.41
C ILE A 850 0.33 0.46 36.94
N ALA A 851 0.72 0.64 38.21
CA ALA A 851 0.71 1.95 38.86
C ALA A 851 2.09 2.31 39.40
N SER A 852 2.41 3.59 39.47
CA SER A 852 3.61 4.11 40.14
C SER A 852 3.26 5.39 40.89
N THR A 853 3.83 5.59 42.07
CA THR A 853 3.67 6.85 42.83
C THR A 853 4.60 7.97 42.30
N SER A 854 5.53 7.62 41.42
CA SER A 854 6.39 8.54 40.67
C SER A 854 6.15 8.42 39.16
N ASP A 855 6.79 9.30 38.39
CA ASP A 855 6.76 9.27 36.93
C ASP A 855 7.18 7.88 36.38
N ILE A 856 6.34 7.29 35.54
CA ILE A 856 6.58 5.97 34.92
C ILE A 856 7.28 6.07 33.56
N THR A 857 7.56 7.30 33.09
CA THR A 857 8.23 7.55 31.81
C THR A 857 9.53 6.76 31.69
N GLY A 858 9.68 6.04 30.58
CA GLY A 858 10.86 5.21 30.32
C GLY A 858 10.70 3.73 30.69
N THR A 859 9.62 3.36 31.39
CA THR A 859 9.28 1.96 31.66
C THR A 859 9.04 1.23 30.34
N ARG A 860 9.76 0.13 30.11
CA ARG A 860 9.69 -0.64 28.86
C ARG A 860 8.72 -1.81 29.01
N ILE A 861 7.89 -1.99 28.00
CA ILE A 861 6.97 -3.11 27.87
C ILE A 861 7.36 -3.86 26.60
N ASN A 862 7.76 -5.12 26.74
CA ASN A 862 8.06 -6.00 25.62
C ASN A 862 7.12 -7.20 25.67
N SER A 863 6.58 -7.62 24.54
CA SER A 863 5.56 -8.67 24.49
C SER A 863 5.80 -9.65 23.36
N SER A 864 5.30 -10.88 23.52
CA SER A 864 5.48 -11.94 22.51
C SER A 864 4.50 -11.86 21.32
N LYS A 865 3.50 -10.98 21.41
CA LYS A 865 2.40 -10.78 20.46
C LYS A 865 1.89 -9.34 20.60
N PRO A 866 1.20 -8.77 19.58
CA PRO A 866 0.62 -7.43 19.66
C PRO A 866 -0.14 -7.14 20.96
N LEU A 867 0.06 -5.93 21.49
CA LEU A 867 -0.46 -5.51 22.79
C LEU A 867 -1.05 -4.09 22.69
N ALA A 868 -2.26 -3.87 23.22
CA ALA A 868 -2.76 -2.50 23.35
C ALA A 868 -2.20 -1.89 24.65
N VAL A 869 -1.52 -0.76 24.53
CA VAL A 869 -0.82 -0.08 25.63
C VAL A 869 -1.28 1.37 25.73
N MET A 870 -1.80 1.73 26.91
CA MET A 870 -2.15 3.09 27.28
C MET A 870 -1.22 3.55 28.40
N SER A 871 -0.89 4.84 28.42
CA SER A 871 -0.05 5.41 29.47
C SER A 871 -0.51 6.81 29.85
N GLY A 872 -0.29 7.19 31.10
CA GLY A 872 -0.63 8.51 31.62
C GLY A 872 -0.76 8.51 33.13
N ASN A 873 -1.82 9.10 33.66
CA ASN A 873 -2.00 9.33 35.09
C ASN A 873 -3.45 9.15 35.53
N LYS A 874 -3.65 8.66 36.76
CA LYS A 874 -4.97 8.63 37.38
C LYS A 874 -5.52 10.07 37.52
N CYS A 875 -4.66 10.97 38.00
CA CYS A 875 -4.82 12.41 37.95
C CYS A 875 -3.42 13.03 37.98
N ALA A 876 -3.17 14.09 37.22
CA ALA A 876 -1.90 14.81 37.26
C ALA A 876 -2.10 16.32 37.19
N LYS A 877 -1.29 17.01 37.98
CA LYS A 877 -1.10 18.46 37.92
C LYS A 877 0.11 18.75 37.06
N VAL A 878 -0.09 19.54 36.01
CA VAL A 878 0.95 19.91 35.05
C VAL A 878 1.15 21.42 35.08
N PRO A 879 2.33 21.98 35.40
CA PRO A 879 3.42 21.33 36.11
C PRO A 879 3.00 20.97 37.54
N CYS A 880 3.85 20.26 38.27
CA CYS A 880 3.52 19.87 39.63
C CYS A 880 3.61 21.04 40.64
N GLY A 881 2.92 20.95 41.78
CA GLY A 881 2.91 22.00 42.84
C GLY A 881 1.65 22.89 42.88
N HIS A 882 0.71 22.64 41.97
CA HIS A 882 -0.58 23.33 41.89
C HIS A 882 -1.62 22.72 42.85
N SER A 883 -2.64 23.49 43.27
CA SER A 883 -3.45 23.09 44.45
C SER A 883 -4.75 22.35 44.13
N PHE A 884 -5.42 22.63 43.00
CA PHE A 884 -6.83 22.20 42.82
C PHE A 884 -7.22 21.67 41.43
N SER A 885 -6.33 21.69 40.43
CA SER A 885 -6.68 21.45 39.02
C SER A 885 -5.82 20.32 38.43
N CYS A 886 -6.12 19.08 38.82
CA CYS A 886 -5.53 17.89 38.24
C CYS A 886 -6.52 17.24 37.28
N ASP A 887 -6.03 16.59 36.23
CA ASP A 887 -6.86 15.85 35.29
C ASP A 887 -6.36 14.42 35.09
N HIS A 888 -7.25 13.52 34.66
CA HIS A 888 -6.85 12.25 34.08
C HIS A 888 -5.94 12.54 32.89
N LEU A 889 -4.86 11.78 32.71
CA LEU A 889 -4.05 11.87 31.51
C LEU A 889 -4.04 10.49 30.85
N VAL A 890 -4.30 10.43 29.55
CA VAL A 890 -4.25 9.16 28.83
C VAL A 890 -3.97 9.37 27.36
N GLU A 891 -3.08 8.55 26.81
CA GLU A 891 -2.95 8.38 25.38
C GLU A 891 -2.55 6.93 25.06
N TYR A 892 -2.86 6.48 23.85
CA TYR A 892 -2.29 5.23 23.32
C TYR A 892 -0.80 5.41 23.07
N MET A 893 0.02 4.50 23.59
CA MET A 893 1.44 4.49 23.29
C MET A 893 1.67 3.85 21.93
N TYR A 894 2.47 4.51 21.10
CA TYR A 894 2.87 3.95 19.81
C TYR A 894 4.00 2.95 20.02
N PRO A 895 3.98 1.80 19.32
CA PRO A 895 5.08 0.87 19.40
C PRO A 895 6.36 1.52 18.85
N VAL A 896 7.51 1.11 19.39
CA VAL A 896 8.80 1.78 19.17
C VAL A 896 9.19 1.81 17.69
N ASP A 897 8.78 0.81 16.91
CA ASP A 897 8.99 0.71 15.47
C ASP A 897 8.23 1.78 14.66
N ARG A 898 7.30 2.53 15.27
CA ARG A 898 6.54 3.62 14.62
C ARG A 898 7.05 5.01 15.00
N TRP A 899 8.11 5.12 15.79
CA TRP A 899 8.64 6.40 16.26
C TRP A 899 9.41 7.15 15.16
N GLY A 900 9.28 8.48 15.13
CA GLY A 900 9.88 9.33 14.08
C GLY A 900 11.12 10.10 14.52
N TYR A 901 11.64 10.94 13.65
CA TYR A 901 12.90 11.67 13.85
C TYR A 901 12.70 13.17 13.96
N THR A 902 11.78 13.71 13.16
CA THR A 902 11.55 15.15 13.06
C THR A 902 10.14 15.52 13.47
N PHE A 903 10.01 16.57 14.28
CA PHE A 903 8.71 16.98 14.86
C PHE A 903 8.56 18.48 14.81
N THR A 904 7.32 18.89 14.56
CA THR A 904 6.86 20.27 14.72
C THR A 904 5.91 20.33 15.90
N VAL A 905 6.26 21.10 16.92
CA VAL A 905 5.42 21.30 18.10
C VAL A 905 4.72 22.64 17.98
N VAL A 906 3.40 22.63 18.14
CA VAL A 906 2.56 23.83 18.13
C VAL A 906 1.84 23.93 19.49
N PRO A 907 2.03 25.02 20.25
CA PRO A 907 1.36 25.18 21.54
C PRO A 907 -0.15 25.29 21.37
N SER A 908 -0.89 24.90 22.39
CA SER A 908 -2.35 24.91 22.41
C SER A 908 -2.90 26.32 22.35
N ALA A 909 -3.86 26.54 21.45
CA ALA A 909 -4.61 27.78 21.37
C ALA A 909 -5.35 28.04 22.70
N TYR A 910 -5.81 29.28 22.91
CA TYR A 910 -6.49 29.73 24.13
C TYR A 910 -5.60 29.86 25.38
N ARG A 911 -4.66 28.94 25.62
CA ARG A 911 -3.75 28.94 26.79
C ARG A 911 -2.78 30.13 26.77
N GLN A 912 -2.52 30.74 27.94
CA GLN A 912 -1.53 31.80 28.10
C GLN A 912 -0.18 31.30 28.59
N SER A 913 -0.18 30.20 29.34
CA SER A 913 1.03 29.58 29.91
C SER A 913 1.83 28.77 28.89
N GLY A 914 1.23 28.44 27.73
CA GLY A 914 1.82 27.50 26.77
C GLY A 914 1.78 26.06 27.26
N ASP A 915 2.61 25.19 26.68
CA ASP A 915 2.56 23.75 26.92
C ASP A 915 3.92 23.20 27.35
N ILE A 916 3.90 22.07 28.05
CA ILE A 916 5.10 21.33 28.44
C ILE A 916 5.33 20.20 27.44
N ILE A 917 6.55 20.10 26.95
CA ILE A 917 6.95 19.11 25.94
C ILE A 917 8.00 18.19 26.52
N ARG A 918 7.83 16.90 26.27
CA ARG A 918 8.78 15.86 26.68
C ARG A 918 9.24 15.05 25.48
N VAL A 919 10.54 14.90 25.33
CA VAL A 919 11.18 14.10 24.28
C VAL A 919 11.78 12.84 24.92
N VAL A 920 11.42 11.66 24.42
CA VAL A 920 11.86 10.35 24.93
C VAL A 920 12.72 9.64 23.90
N GLY A 921 13.88 9.12 24.30
CA GLY A 921 14.80 8.37 23.43
C GLY A 921 14.44 6.89 23.30
N SER A 922 14.33 6.38 22.08
CA SER A 922 14.17 4.94 21.81
C SER A 922 15.46 4.13 22.02
N THR A 923 16.61 4.77 21.83
CA THR A 923 17.93 4.15 21.77
C THR A 923 18.98 5.01 22.46
N ASP A 924 20.09 4.38 22.86
CA ASP A 924 21.19 5.07 23.54
C ASP A 924 21.87 6.09 22.61
N ASP A 925 22.53 7.10 23.18
CA ASP A 925 23.27 8.12 22.42
C ASP A 925 22.45 8.84 21.33
N THR A 926 21.16 9.05 21.57
CA THR A 926 20.27 9.80 20.68
C THR A 926 20.57 11.29 20.79
N VAL A 927 21.12 11.87 19.73
CA VAL A 927 21.35 13.32 19.67
C VAL A 927 20.03 14.00 19.30
N VAL A 928 19.62 15.00 20.09
CA VAL A 928 18.43 15.81 19.81
C VAL A 928 18.83 17.29 19.70
N ASP A 929 18.29 17.95 18.69
CA ASP A 929 18.44 19.37 18.38
C ASP A 929 17.08 20.06 18.38
N ILE A 930 16.85 20.92 19.36
CA ILE A 930 15.58 21.63 19.60
C ILE A 930 15.80 23.12 19.40
N THR A 931 14.87 23.79 18.69
CA THR A 931 14.98 25.23 18.43
C THR A 931 15.09 26.01 19.75
N GLY A 932 16.19 26.75 19.93
CA GLY A 932 16.41 27.57 21.12
C GLY A 932 16.98 26.82 22.34
N VAL A 933 17.25 25.52 22.22
CA VAL A 933 17.86 24.70 23.28
C VAL A 933 19.25 24.25 22.82
N SER A 934 20.19 24.13 23.76
CA SER A 934 21.50 23.54 23.46
C SER A 934 21.36 22.07 23.07
N ARG A 935 22.16 21.61 22.10
CA ARG A 935 22.21 20.22 21.66
C ARG A 935 22.31 19.27 22.85
N LEU A 936 21.44 18.26 22.89
CA LEU A 936 21.32 17.31 23.99
C LEU A 936 21.50 15.86 23.51
N ILE A 937 21.91 14.98 24.41
CA ILE A 937 22.09 13.54 24.16
C ILE A 937 21.18 12.79 25.13
N LEU A 938 20.28 11.97 24.60
CA LEU A 938 19.38 11.11 25.35
C LEU A 938 19.81 9.65 25.21
N ASN A 939 19.81 8.92 26.32
CA ASN A 939 19.93 7.47 26.29
C ASN A 939 18.55 6.82 26.15
N ARG A 940 18.51 5.51 25.86
CA ARG A 940 17.27 4.74 25.75
C ARG A 940 16.45 4.88 27.02
N SER A 941 15.15 5.09 26.87
CA SER A 941 14.22 5.37 27.98
C SER A 941 14.49 6.68 28.73
N GLY A 942 15.53 7.44 28.39
CA GLY A 942 15.79 8.76 28.94
C GLY A 942 14.90 9.82 28.27
N PHE A 943 14.61 10.90 29.00
CA PHE A 943 13.81 11.99 28.47
C PHE A 943 14.36 13.37 28.82
N TYR A 944 13.96 14.37 28.03
CA TYR A 944 14.20 15.79 28.29
C TYR A 944 12.88 16.56 28.20
N GLU A 945 12.68 17.50 29.13
CA GLU A 945 11.46 18.31 29.24
C GLU A 945 11.76 19.79 29.09
N PHE A 946 10.90 20.51 28.37
CA PHE A 946 11.00 21.96 28.18
C PHE A 946 9.62 22.60 27.95
N ASN A 947 9.51 23.90 28.20
CA ASN A 947 8.27 24.66 28.01
C ASN A 947 8.24 25.34 26.65
N VAL A 948 7.11 25.25 25.96
CA VAL A 948 6.82 25.97 24.72
C VAL A 948 5.86 27.11 25.03
N SER A 949 6.30 28.35 24.79
CA SER A 949 5.49 29.55 25.03
C SER A 949 4.36 29.69 24.02
N LYS A 950 3.29 30.40 24.42
CA LYS A 950 2.15 30.73 23.55
C LYS A 950 2.60 31.31 22.21
N ASN A 951 2.04 30.80 21.10
CA ASN A 951 2.31 31.21 19.72
C ASN A 951 3.77 31.05 19.23
N VAL A 952 4.61 30.29 19.93
CA VAL A 952 6.01 30.05 19.54
C VAL A 952 6.17 28.57 19.17
N PRO A 953 5.96 28.18 17.90
CA PRO A 953 6.18 26.79 17.49
C PRO A 953 7.67 26.41 17.53
N VAL A 954 7.95 25.14 17.77
CA VAL A 954 9.31 24.59 17.94
C VAL A 954 9.55 23.46 16.97
N PHE A 955 10.77 23.38 16.44
CA PHE A 955 11.24 22.25 15.64
C PHE A 955 12.19 21.39 16.47
N VAL A 956 11.93 20.08 16.47
CA VAL A 956 12.74 19.05 17.12
C VAL A 956 13.27 18.13 16.03
N ASN A 957 14.57 17.88 16.04
CA ASN A 957 15.24 16.94 15.14
C ASN A 957 16.10 15.99 15.96
N ALA A 958 16.08 14.70 15.63
CA ALA A 958 16.87 13.69 16.33
C ALA A 958 17.67 12.81 15.36
N SER A 959 18.81 12.30 15.83
CA SER A 959 19.65 11.37 15.07
C SER A 959 19.13 9.93 15.05
N LYS A 960 18.20 9.61 15.96
CA LYS A 960 17.59 8.27 16.15
C LYS A 960 16.10 8.47 16.52
N PRO A 961 15.24 7.45 16.38
CA PRO A 961 13.81 7.60 16.64
C PRO A 961 13.51 8.10 18.07
N ILE A 962 12.57 9.02 18.20
CA ILE A 962 12.10 9.58 19.47
C ILE A 962 10.58 9.63 19.51
N MET A 963 10.01 9.71 20.71
CA MET A 963 8.62 10.08 20.93
C MET A 963 8.56 11.46 21.55
N VAL A 964 7.62 12.28 21.12
CA VAL A 964 7.37 13.62 21.66
C VAL A 964 5.98 13.64 22.28
N LEU A 965 5.90 13.99 23.57
CA LEU A 965 4.66 14.12 24.33
C LEU A 965 4.41 15.60 24.62
N GLN A 966 3.16 16.01 24.48
CA GLN A 966 2.72 17.37 24.79
C GLN A 966 1.67 17.33 25.90
N PHE A 967 1.89 18.17 26.90
CA PHE A 967 1.02 18.32 28.06
C PHE A 967 0.54 19.77 28.16
N THR A 968 -0.77 19.96 28.29
CA THR A 968 -1.31 21.27 28.67
C THR A 968 -1.23 21.47 30.18
N GLN A 969 -1.10 22.72 30.59
CA GLN A 969 -0.89 23.06 32.00
C GLN A 969 -2.20 23.17 32.80
N SER A 970 -2.11 23.23 34.12
CA SER A 970 -3.23 23.25 35.06
C SER A 970 -3.98 24.58 34.98
N GLN A 971 -5.27 24.58 35.33
CA GLN A 971 -6.12 25.79 35.30
C GLN A 971 -5.48 26.97 36.04
N ASP A 972 -4.89 26.71 37.20
CA ASP A 972 -4.32 27.71 38.09
C ASP A 972 -2.95 28.26 37.60
N THR A 973 -2.42 27.77 36.48
CA THR A 973 -1.24 28.35 35.83
C THR A 973 -1.57 29.65 35.09
N ASP A 974 -2.73 29.73 34.41
CA ASP A 974 -3.14 30.90 33.63
C ASP A 974 -4.57 31.41 33.91
N GLY A 975 -5.30 30.77 34.81
CA GLY A 975 -6.64 31.18 35.26
C GLY A 975 -7.74 30.97 34.23
N LEU A 976 -7.48 30.23 33.14
CA LEU A 976 -8.44 29.95 32.08
C LEU A 976 -9.13 28.61 32.32
N ASP A 977 -10.45 28.54 32.08
CA ASP A 977 -11.23 27.29 32.17
C ASP A 977 -10.59 26.16 31.32
N SER A 978 -9.83 25.27 31.96
CA SER A 978 -9.08 24.17 31.35
C SER A 978 -8.34 23.40 32.44
N ASP A 979 -8.33 22.08 32.38
CA ASP A 979 -7.37 21.25 33.11
C ASP A 979 -6.32 20.63 32.16
N PRO A 980 -5.31 19.90 32.65
CA PRO A 980 -4.32 19.25 31.80
C PRO A 980 -4.87 18.14 30.90
N TYR A 981 -4.26 17.92 29.74
CA TYR A 981 -4.38 16.70 28.93
C TYR A 981 -3.00 16.26 28.44
N MET A 982 -2.91 15.04 27.93
CA MET A 982 -1.71 14.48 27.31
C MET A 982 -1.99 14.04 25.88
N MET A 983 -1.02 14.25 24.98
CA MET A 983 -1.09 13.70 23.61
C MET A 983 0.30 13.36 23.09
N VAL A 984 0.38 12.36 22.20
CA VAL A 984 1.59 12.12 21.39
C VAL A 984 1.60 13.08 20.21
N VAL A 985 2.73 13.76 19.98
CA VAL A 985 2.93 14.64 18.84
C VAL A 985 3.31 13.80 17.61
N PRO A 986 2.56 13.88 16.49
CA PRO A 986 2.93 13.26 15.23
C PRO A 986 4.29 13.71 14.73
N ALA A 987 5.09 12.75 14.28
CA ALA A 987 6.33 13.03 13.55
C ALA A 987 6.00 13.52 12.13
N ILE A 988 6.87 14.33 11.52
CA ILE A 988 6.67 14.85 10.15
C ILE A 988 6.54 13.69 9.14
N GLU A 989 7.26 12.60 9.40
CA GLU A 989 7.25 11.37 8.60
C GLU A 989 5.88 10.67 8.60
N GLN A 990 5.01 11.00 9.57
CA GLN A 990 3.69 10.38 9.77
C GLN A 990 2.51 11.27 9.33
N PHE A 991 2.79 12.41 8.68
CA PHE A 991 1.76 13.33 8.20
C PHE A 991 0.89 12.69 7.11
N SER A 992 -0.42 12.95 7.14
CA SER A 992 -1.41 12.41 6.20
C SER A 992 -1.95 13.49 5.27
N THR A 993 -2.67 13.06 4.24
CA THR A 993 -3.28 13.90 3.19
C THR A 993 -4.72 14.31 3.52
N SER A 994 -5.35 13.60 4.45
CA SER A 994 -6.71 13.89 4.93
C SER A 994 -6.91 13.34 6.34
N TYR A 995 -7.79 14.01 7.10
CA TYR A 995 -8.14 13.68 8.47
C TYR A 995 -9.64 13.81 8.68
N THR A 996 -10.22 12.87 9.42
CA THR A 996 -11.58 12.97 9.93
C THR A 996 -11.53 12.86 11.45
N ILE A 997 -11.81 13.97 12.13
CA ILE A 997 -11.71 14.09 13.59
C ILE A 997 -13.09 14.26 14.24
N ALA A 998 -13.19 14.00 15.54
CA ALA A 998 -14.45 14.07 16.27
C ALA A 998 -14.28 14.71 17.66
N THR A 999 -14.89 15.87 17.92
CA THR A 999 -14.75 16.56 19.22
C THR A 999 -15.26 15.69 20.38
N ALA A 1000 -14.49 15.56 21.46
CA ALA A 1000 -14.83 14.71 22.61
C ALA A 1000 -15.70 15.42 23.67
N ASN A 1001 -16.67 16.22 23.23
CA ASN A 1001 -17.47 17.07 24.13
C ASN A 1001 -18.47 16.25 24.95
N LEU A 1002 -18.53 16.54 26.24
CA LEU A 1002 -19.59 16.06 27.11
C LEU A 1002 -20.85 16.97 27.05
N PRO A 1003 -22.07 16.41 27.17
CA PRO A 1003 -23.31 17.17 27.01
C PRO A 1003 -23.61 18.15 28.14
N ASP A 1004 -23.05 17.92 29.33
CA ASP A 1004 -23.24 18.70 30.55
C ASP A 1004 -22.26 19.88 30.66
N LYS A 1005 -21.36 20.04 29.69
CA LYS A 1005 -20.34 21.09 29.67
C LYS A 1005 -20.32 21.86 28.35
N VAL A 1006 -19.80 23.08 28.40
CA VAL A 1006 -19.63 23.95 27.23
C VAL A 1006 -18.15 24.01 26.89
N TYR A 1007 -17.79 23.50 25.72
CA TYR A 1007 -16.40 23.41 25.26
C TYR A 1007 -16.05 24.51 24.26
N LYS A 1008 -14.80 24.97 24.33
CA LYS A 1008 -14.11 25.66 23.23
C LYS A 1008 -13.22 24.64 22.53
N ASN A 1009 -13.47 24.36 21.25
CA ASN A 1009 -12.76 23.33 20.49
C ASN A 1009 -11.83 23.99 19.47
N PHE A 1010 -10.67 23.38 19.30
CA PHE A 1010 -9.62 23.91 18.45
C PHE A 1010 -8.95 22.80 17.65
N VAL A 1011 -8.36 23.18 16.51
CA VAL A 1011 -7.38 22.36 15.82
C VAL A 1011 -6.11 23.15 15.53
N ASN A 1012 -4.96 22.52 15.72
CA ASN A 1012 -3.71 23.00 15.15
C ASN A 1012 -3.44 22.23 13.85
N ILE A 1013 -3.06 22.94 12.78
CA ILE A 1013 -2.69 22.34 11.49
C ILE A 1013 -1.25 22.73 11.15
N VAL A 1014 -0.41 21.77 10.79
CA VAL A 1014 0.98 22.01 10.33
C VAL A 1014 1.15 21.53 8.89
N ILE A 1015 1.63 22.42 8.01
CA ILE A 1015 1.84 22.12 6.59
C ILE A 1015 3.06 22.88 6.04
N LYS A 1016 3.64 22.41 4.94
CA LYS A 1016 4.64 23.18 4.18
C LYS A 1016 4.04 24.53 3.75
N SER A 1017 4.81 25.60 3.95
CA SER A 1017 4.38 26.98 3.69
C SER A 1017 3.94 27.21 2.25
N SER A 1018 4.55 26.50 1.29
CA SER A 1018 4.22 26.54 -0.13
C SER A 1018 2.88 25.88 -0.48
N SER A 1019 2.32 25.06 0.41
CA SER A 1019 1.15 24.21 0.13
C SER A 1019 -0.10 24.64 0.91
N LYS A 1020 -0.02 25.62 1.81
CA LYS A 1020 -1.14 26.01 2.67
C LYS A 1020 -2.44 26.42 1.95
N GLU A 1021 -2.37 26.96 0.73
CA GLU A 1021 -3.54 27.45 -0.03
C GLU A 1021 -4.50 26.32 -0.46
N GLY A 1022 -4.02 25.08 -0.52
CA GLY A 1022 -4.84 23.93 -0.89
C GLY A 1022 -5.59 23.28 0.26
N LEU A 1023 -5.40 23.72 1.51
CA LEU A 1023 -6.11 23.16 2.67
C LEU A 1023 -7.59 23.52 2.67
N ARG A 1024 -8.41 22.54 3.07
CA ARG A 1024 -9.86 22.64 3.24
C ARG A 1024 -10.26 22.08 4.59
N VAL A 1025 -11.19 22.76 5.27
CA VAL A 1025 -11.88 22.27 6.47
C VAL A 1025 -13.36 22.23 6.15
N ASP A 1026 -13.98 21.06 6.23
CA ASP A 1026 -15.36 20.79 5.83
C ASP A 1026 -15.65 21.29 4.41
N GLY A 1027 -14.70 21.10 3.49
CA GLY A 1027 -14.75 21.57 2.10
C GLY A 1027 -14.48 23.07 1.90
N ALA A 1028 -14.38 23.87 2.97
CA ALA A 1028 -14.14 25.31 2.90
C ALA A 1028 -12.64 25.65 2.92
N ALA A 1029 -12.22 26.59 2.05
CA ALA A 1029 -10.86 27.11 2.03
C ALA A 1029 -10.56 27.99 3.27
N LEU A 1030 -9.31 27.93 3.74
CA LEU A 1030 -8.83 28.67 4.90
C LEU A 1030 -8.52 30.14 4.58
N ASN A 1031 -9.55 30.98 4.50
CA ASN A 1031 -9.41 32.42 4.26
C ASN A 1031 -9.22 33.22 5.57
N GLY A 1032 -8.31 34.19 5.56
CA GLY A 1032 -8.10 35.09 6.72
C GLY A 1032 -7.42 34.46 7.93
N VAL A 1033 -6.79 33.29 7.76
CA VAL A 1033 -6.07 32.56 8.81
C VAL A 1033 -4.67 33.15 9.03
N THR A 1034 -4.31 33.35 10.31
CA THR A 1034 -2.95 33.73 10.70
C THR A 1034 -2.06 32.49 10.76
N TRP A 1035 -0.94 32.54 10.04
CA TRP A 1035 0.02 31.45 9.94
C TRP A 1035 1.29 31.77 10.75
N LEU A 1036 1.68 30.84 11.62
CA LEU A 1036 2.90 30.89 12.43
C LEU A 1036 4.02 30.17 11.68
N ALA A 1037 5.15 30.84 11.41
CA ALA A 1037 6.30 30.18 10.81
C ALA A 1037 7.00 29.27 11.84
N ILE A 1038 7.42 28.08 11.43
CA ILE A 1038 8.14 27.15 12.30
C ILE A 1038 9.65 27.34 12.06
N PRO A 1039 10.41 27.85 13.04
CA PRO A 1039 11.81 28.20 12.82
C PRO A 1039 12.65 27.02 12.34
N ARG A 1040 13.62 27.30 11.46
CA ARG A 1040 14.54 26.32 10.85
C ARG A 1040 13.91 25.33 9.86
N THR A 1041 12.66 25.55 9.48
CA THR A 1041 11.93 24.67 8.54
C THR A 1041 11.18 25.49 7.48
N ASP A 1042 10.66 24.82 6.45
CA ASP A 1042 9.71 25.38 5.49
C ASP A 1042 8.24 25.20 5.93
N PHE A 1043 7.99 24.70 7.14
CA PHE A 1043 6.65 24.48 7.67
C PHE A 1043 6.06 25.72 8.34
N THR A 1044 4.73 25.77 8.32
CA THR A 1044 3.94 26.76 9.02
C THR A 1044 2.77 26.09 9.73
N ALA A 1045 2.29 26.72 10.81
CA ALA A 1045 1.18 26.25 11.61
C ALA A 1045 0.02 27.25 11.62
N ALA A 1046 -1.21 26.73 11.62
CA ALA A 1046 -2.43 27.50 11.88
C ALA A 1046 -3.16 26.95 13.09
N GLN A 1047 -3.85 27.82 13.83
CA GLN A 1047 -4.69 27.44 14.96
C GLN A 1047 -6.12 27.90 14.65
N LEU A 1048 -7.05 26.95 14.59
CA LEU A 1048 -8.42 27.20 14.15
C LEU A 1048 -9.41 26.86 15.26
N ASN A 1049 -10.47 27.66 15.37
CA ASN A 1049 -11.62 27.32 16.19
C ASN A 1049 -12.56 26.43 15.39
N ILE A 1050 -13.02 25.32 15.97
CA ILE A 1050 -14.00 24.42 15.34
C ILE A 1050 -15.25 24.29 16.20
N THR A 1051 -16.37 23.94 15.55
CA THR A 1051 -17.62 23.65 16.25
C THR A 1051 -17.57 22.28 16.94
N ALA A 1052 -18.55 21.97 17.77
CA ALA A 1052 -18.72 20.60 18.26
C ALA A 1052 -19.22 19.71 17.11
N GLY A 1053 -18.61 18.54 16.91
CA GLY A 1053 -19.02 17.57 15.90
C GLY A 1053 -17.86 16.82 15.25
N THR A 1054 -18.13 16.30 14.05
CA THR A 1054 -17.13 15.68 13.17
C THR A 1054 -16.65 16.73 12.18
N HIS A 1055 -15.34 16.78 11.94
CA HIS A 1055 -14.73 17.70 10.99
C HIS A 1055 -13.81 16.94 10.03
N ARG A 1056 -13.90 17.25 8.74
CA ARG A 1056 -13.01 16.70 7.70
C ARG A 1056 -12.01 17.76 7.28
N ILE A 1057 -10.73 17.43 7.34
CA ILE A 1057 -9.64 18.33 6.98
C ILE A 1057 -8.84 17.65 5.88
N GLU A 1058 -8.72 18.28 4.73
CA GLU A 1058 -8.09 17.68 3.55
C GLU A 1058 -7.36 18.72 2.71
N HIS A 1059 -6.51 18.26 1.79
CA HIS A 1059 -5.85 19.11 0.82
C HIS A 1059 -6.36 18.79 -0.59
N ILE A 1060 -6.59 19.81 -1.43
CA ILE A 1060 -7.05 19.64 -2.83
C ILE A 1060 -6.09 18.85 -3.75
N SER A 1061 -4.90 18.54 -3.26
CA SER A 1061 -3.85 17.83 -3.99
C SER A 1061 -3.57 16.55 -3.22
N PRO A 1062 -3.71 15.37 -3.83
CA PRO A 1062 -3.65 14.08 -3.13
C PRO A 1062 -2.25 13.72 -2.62
N ILE A 1063 -1.23 14.51 -2.95
CA ILE A 1063 0.17 14.29 -2.54
C ILE A 1063 0.67 15.22 -1.42
N GLN A 1064 -0.12 16.23 -1.02
CA GLN A 1064 0.32 17.17 0.01
C GLN A 1064 -0.05 16.65 1.40
N THR A 1065 0.97 16.46 2.24
CA THR A 1065 0.80 15.98 3.61
C THR A 1065 0.86 17.12 4.62
N PHE A 1066 0.11 16.97 5.70
CA PHE A 1066 0.03 17.91 6.82
C PHE A 1066 -0.30 17.14 8.11
N SER A 1067 -0.28 17.80 9.26
CA SER A 1067 -0.70 17.22 10.55
C SER A 1067 -1.84 18.02 11.16
N VAL A 1068 -2.67 17.33 11.94
CA VAL A 1068 -3.81 17.87 12.68
C VAL A 1068 -3.71 17.45 14.15
N PHE A 1069 -3.95 18.39 15.05
CA PHE A 1069 -4.09 18.15 16.48
C PHE A 1069 -5.47 18.63 16.92
N SER A 1070 -6.25 17.82 17.62
CA SER A 1070 -7.61 18.15 18.06
C SER A 1070 -7.66 18.24 19.57
N TYR A 1071 -8.18 19.34 20.10
CA TYR A 1071 -8.27 19.54 21.54
C TYR A 1071 -9.40 20.51 21.92
N GLY A 1072 -9.83 20.44 23.17
CA GLY A 1072 -10.89 21.31 23.68
C GLY A 1072 -10.81 21.57 25.17
N PHE A 1073 -11.38 22.70 25.57
CA PHE A 1073 -11.35 23.18 26.95
C PHE A 1073 -12.74 23.50 27.46
N ALA A 1074 -13.06 23.03 28.66
CA ALA A 1074 -14.23 23.42 29.42
C ALA A 1074 -13.83 23.64 30.88
N LYS A 1075 -14.79 24.08 31.69
CA LYS A 1075 -14.56 24.29 33.12
C LYS A 1075 -14.20 22.96 33.80
N TYR A 1076 -13.00 22.90 34.39
CA TYR A 1076 -12.44 21.75 35.12
C TYR A 1076 -12.22 20.47 34.31
N VAL A 1077 -12.13 20.55 32.98
CA VAL A 1077 -11.79 19.39 32.13
C VAL A 1077 -11.20 19.87 30.81
N SER A 1078 -10.37 19.04 30.20
CA SER A 1078 -9.90 19.25 28.84
C SER A 1078 -9.90 17.95 28.05
N TYR A 1079 -9.56 17.99 26.77
CA TYR A 1079 -9.19 16.78 26.02
C TYR A 1079 -8.18 17.16 24.95
N GLY A 1080 -7.30 16.25 24.59
CA GLY A 1080 -6.41 16.44 23.43
C GLY A 1080 -5.90 15.12 22.87
N TYR A 1081 -5.85 15.02 21.55
CA TYR A 1081 -5.31 13.86 20.84
C TYR A 1081 -4.87 14.27 19.41
N PRO A 1082 -3.96 13.53 18.76
CA PRO A 1082 -3.64 13.78 17.36
C PRO A 1082 -4.82 13.39 16.46
N GLY A 1083 -5.11 14.21 15.44
CA GLY A 1083 -6.25 14.01 14.56
C GLY A 1083 -6.21 12.71 13.75
N GLY A 1084 -5.00 12.16 13.56
CA GLY A 1084 -4.72 10.89 12.93
C GLY A 1084 -3.23 10.76 12.59
N LEU A 1085 -2.83 9.60 12.08
CA LEU A 1085 -1.42 9.30 11.78
C LEU A 1085 -1.33 8.24 10.68
N ARG A 1086 -0.31 8.30 9.83
CA ARG A 1086 0.02 7.25 8.84
C ARG A 1086 0.77 6.04 9.41
N LEU A 1087 0.88 5.95 10.74
CA LEU A 1087 1.52 4.92 11.59
C LEU A 1087 2.45 3.91 10.88
N ALA A 1088 3.34 4.35 9.99
CA ALA A 1088 4.17 3.49 9.17
C ALA A 1088 5.33 2.94 10.00
N ASN A 1089 5.86 1.76 9.64
CA ASN A 1089 7.07 1.27 10.28
C ASN A 1089 8.25 2.14 9.84
N LEU A 1090 8.87 2.81 10.80
CA LEU A 1090 9.99 3.73 10.61
C LEU A 1090 11.32 3.14 11.10
N ASP A 1091 11.30 1.92 11.66
CA ASP A 1091 12.51 1.23 12.08
C ASP A 1091 13.23 0.66 10.85
N MET A 1092 14.32 1.31 10.45
CA MET A 1092 15.20 0.86 9.36
C MET A 1092 16.21 -0.21 9.80
N GLY A 1093 15.86 -0.99 10.83
CA GLY A 1093 16.72 -1.97 11.52
C GLY A 1093 17.16 -3.16 10.69
#